data_AF-A0AAD8ZUC0-F1
#
_entry.id   AF-A0AAD8ZUC0-F1
#
_cell.length_a   1.000
_cell.length_b   1.000
_cell.length_c   1.000
_cell.angle_alpha   90.00
_cell.angle_beta   90.00
_cell.angle_gamma   90.00
#
_symmetry.space_group_name_H-M   'P 1'
#
loop_
_entity.id
_entity.type
_entity.pdbx_description
1 polymer ?
#
loop_
_entity_poly.entity_id
_entity_poly.type
_entity_poly.pdbx_seq_one_letter_code
_entity_poly.pdbx_strand_id
1 'polypeptide(L)'
;MTEPVLRTVMIEVEGIIHSKPLGYVSSDVADPDPVTPYLLLMGHRDASLPQDIHASGDLLGRTFMNTGKQQKPVLTGQRFKTRKRDEKEKFEPMVFRDTIIQGLNEAGSDLDGVAKFLDVTGSRLDYRRYADTLFDILIAGSMLAPGGTRIDDGDKAKVTEHCVFTAEEDHAAVHSYAQVFNKLIRRYKYLEKAFEEEIKKLLLFLKAFSESEQTKLAMLTGILLATGTLPPPILTSLFSDNIVKEGIAASFAVKLFKAWIAERDANAVTSALRKANLDKKLLELFPANKQNVEHFSNYFNDAGLRELSDFLRVQQSLGTRKELQKELQERLSQECPIREIMVYVKDEMKRNELQEQAVIGLLWSCLMNAVEWNKKEELVTEQALKHLKHYAPLLAMFSTQGQSELVLLLKIQEYCYDNIHFMKSFSKIVVLFYKADVLSEEAILKWYKDAHAAKGKSIFLEQMKTFVEWLQNAEEVLRVIALEGVVMADKEAAFDDAVEERVINEEYKIWKKNTPFLYDLVMTHALEWPSLTAQWLPDVTRPEGKDYSVHRLVLGTHTSDEQNHLVIASVQLPNDDAQFDASHYDSEKGEFGGFGSVSGKIEIEIKINHEGEVNRARYMPQNPCIIATKTPTSDVLVFDYTKHPSKPDPSGECTPDLRLRGHQKEGYGLSWNPNLSGCLLSASDDHTICLWDISTVPKEGKIVDAKTIFTGHTAVVEDVSWHLLHESLFGSVADDQKLMIWDTRSNNTSKPSHAVDAHTAEVNCLSFNPYSEFILATGSADKTVALWDLRNLKLKLHSFESHKDEIFQVQWSPHNETILASSGTDRRLNVWDLSKIGEEQSPEDAEDGPPELLFIHGGHTAKISDFSWNPNEPWVICSVSEDNIMQVWQMAENIYNDEDPEGAADTEVQG
;
A
#
# COMPACT_ATOMS: atom_id res chain seq x y z
N MET A 1 -30.73 -43.91 -21.44
CA MET A 1 -30.76 -42.43 -21.34
C MET A 1 -30.18 -42.11 -19.99
N THR A 2 -28.88 -41.87 -20.02
CA THR A 2 -27.92 -42.04 -18.92
C THR A 2 -26.84 -41.00 -19.17
N GLU A 3 -26.49 -40.22 -18.14
CA GLU A 3 -25.28 -39.39 -18.10
C GLU A 3 -24.02 -40.20 -18.45
N PRO A 4 -22.91 -39.53 -18.84
CA PRO A 4 -21.82 -39.44 -17.85
C PRO A 4 -20.90 -38.19 -17.92
N VAL A 5 -20.46 -37.76 -16.74
CA VAL A 5 -19.07 -37.54 -16.27
C VAL A 5 -17.98 -37.27 -17.32
N LEU A 6 -17.35 -36.09 -17.25
CA LEU A 6 -16.06 -35.79 -17.89
C LEU A 6 -14.91 -35.86 -16.87
N ARG A 7 -13.95 -36.75 -17.16
CA ARG A 7 -12.67 -36.94 -16.45
C ARG A 7 -11.53 -36.22 -17.18
N THR A 8 -10.61 -35.73 -16.35
CA THR A 8 -9.23 -35.30 -16.60
C THR A 8 -8.45 -36.23 -17.54
N VAL A 9 -7.61 -35.64 -18.42
CA VAL A 9 -6.50 -36.34 -19.08
C VAL A 9 -5.24 -35.45 -19.00
N MET A 10 -4.27 -35.91 -18.21
CA MET A 10 -2.86 -35.55 -18.34
C MET A 10 -2.23 -36.45 -19.42
N ILE A 11 -1.29 -35.91 -20.21
CA ILE A 11 -0.43 -36.69 -21.09
C ILE A 11 1.02 -36.43 -20.67
N GLU A 12 1.63 -37.42 -20.03
CA GLU A 12 3.08 -37.62 -19.96
C GLU A 12 3.55 -38.33 -21.22
N VAL A 13 4.73 -37.96 -21.74
CA VAL A 13 5.56 -38.86 -22.57
C VAL A 13 7.03 -38.68 -22.17
N GLU A 14 7.56 -39.68 -21.45
CA GLU A 14 9.00 -39.95 -21.30
C GLU A 14 9.53 -40.86 -22.43
N GLY A 15 10.85 -40.79 -22.68
CA GLY A 15 11.63 -41.81 -23.41
C GLY A 15 12.72 -41.21 -24.30
N ILE A 16 13.94 -40.92 -23.81
CA ILE A 16 15.14 -41.79 -23.74
C ILE A 16 15.62 -42.32 -25.10
N ILE A 17 16.87 -41.99 -25.51
CA ILE A 17 17.98 -42.92 -25.87
C ILE A 17 19.31 -42.14 -26.08
N HIS A 18 20.39 -42.82 -25.65
CA HIS A 18 21.81 -42.49 -25.56
C HIS A 18 22.57 -42.02 -26.82
N SER A 19 23.67 -41.28 -26.62
CA SER A 19 25.03 -41.73 -26.98
C SER A 19 26.14 -40.90 -26.30
N LYS A 20 27.14 -41.58 -25.72
CA LYS A 20 28.44 -41.05 -25.26
C LYS A 20 29.52 -41.29 -26.38
N PRO A 21 30.85 -41.15 -26.14
CA PRO A 21 31.65 -39.93 -26.28
C PRO A 21 32.91 -40.13 -27.17
N LEU A 22 33.54 -39.04 -27.61
CA LEU A 22 34.94 -38.98 -28.09
C LEU A 22 35.42 -37.57 -27.69
N GLY A 23 36.57 -37.29 -27.09
CA GLY A 23 37.82 -38.02 -26.90
C GLY A 23 38.91 -36.94 -26.84
N TYR A 24 39.61 -36.87 -25.71
CA TYR A 24 40.65 -35.91 -25.31
C TYR A 24 41.74 -35.62 -26.37
N VAL A 25 42.19 -34.35 -26.43
CA VAL A 25 43.62 -33.98 -26.45
C VAL A 25 43.82 -32.74 -25.57
N SER A 26 44.73 -32.85 -24.61
CA SER A 26 45.13 -31.84 -23.64
C SER A 26 46.19 -30.88 -24.18
N SER A 27 46.19 -29.65 -23.68
CA SER A 27 47.44 -28.96 -23.32
C SER A 27 47.15 -27.94 -22.21
N ASP A 28 47.80 -28.17 -21.07
CA ASP A 28 47.82 -27.40 -19.84
C ASP A 28 48.14 -25.91 -20.05
N VAL A 29 47.53 -25.01 -19.27
CA VAL A 29 48.21 -24.03 -18.38
C VAL A 29 47.23 -23.53 -17.30
N ALA A 30 47.57 -23.88 -16.05
CA ALA A 30 47.25 -23.35 -14.72
C ALA A 30 46.15 -22.26 -14.48
N ASP A 31 45.21 -22.61 -13.60
CA ASP A 31 44.42 -21.73 -12.73
C ASP A 31 45.29 -20.95 -11.72
N PRO A 32 44.79 -19.81 -11.20
CA PRO A 32 44.34 -19.84 -9.81
C PRO A 32 43.00 -19.13 -9.54
N ASP A 33 42.25 -19.75 -8.62
CA ASP A 33 41.02 -19.28 -7.97
C ASP A 33 41.15 -17.95 -7.20
N PRO A 34 40.01 -17.29 -6.90
CA PRO A 34 39.94 -15.88 -6.50
C PRO A 34 40.20 -15.64 -5.00
N VAL A 35 41.02 -14.63 -4.72
CA VAL A 35 41.38 -14.17 -3.37
C VAL A 35 40.44 -13.05 -2.91
N THR A 36 39.74 -13.31 -1.81
CA THR A 36 39.22 -12.30 -0.89
C THR A 36 40.37 -11.74 -0.04
N PRO A 37 40.43 -10.43 0.24
CA PRO A 37 41.26 -9.93 1.33
C PRO A 37 40.44 -9.25 2.44
N TYR A 38 40.47 -9.86 3.62
CA TYR A 38 40.55 -9.15 4.90
C TYR A 38 42.05 -8.96 5.22
N LEU A 39 42.48 -7.79 5.73
CA LEU A 39 43.32 -7.63 6.94
C LEU A 39 44.06 -6.27 7.06
N LEU A 40 43.97 -5.73 8.29
CA LEU A 40 44.97 -5.01 9.13
C LEU A 40 45.39 -3.57 8.75
N LEU A 41 45.17 -2.50 9.53
CA LEU A 41 45.41 -2.20 10.96
C LEU A 41 46.91 -2.08 11.33
N MET A 42 47.38 -0.85 11.62
CA MET A 42 48.43 -0.46 12.60
C MET A 42 48.42 1.08 12.77
N GLY A 43 48.66 1.69 13.93
CA GLY A 43 49.21 1.21 15.20
C GLY A 43 48.84 2.15 16.37
N HIS A 44 48.69 1.63 17.60
CA HIS A 44 49.72 1.45 18.64
C HIS A 44 49.97 2.71 19.51
N ARG A 45 49.48 2.72 20.76
CA ARG A 45 50.29 2.45 21.99
C ARG A 45 49.54 2.69 23.31
N ASP A 46 49.88 1.80 24.24
CA ASP A 46 49.56 1.64 25.66
C ASP A 46 49.56 2.91 26.55
N ALA A 47 48.74 2.91 27.62
CA ALA A 47 49.22 2.78 29.01
C ALA A 47 48.11 2.93 30.07
N SER A 48 48.32 2.22 31.18
CA SER A 48 47.54 2.05 32.41
C SER A 48 47.36 3.31 33.31
N LEU A 49 46.22 3.35 34.05
CA LEU A 49 45.95 3.79 35.46
C LEU A 49 46.99 4.62 36.25
N PRO A 50 46.66 5.37 37.35
CA PRO A 50 45.35 5.74 37.94
C PRO A 50 45.25 7.21 38.46
N GLN A 51 44.15 7.49 39.17
CA GLN A 51 44.01 8.42 40.32
C GLN A 51 43.63 9.91 40.11
N ASP A 52 42.43 10.22 40.63
CA ASP A 52 42.17 11.24 41.66
C ASP A 52 42.02 12.73 41.28
N ILE A 53 40.75 13.20 41.38
CA ILE A 53 40.26 14.23 42.33
C ILE A 53 39.36 15.35 41.73
N HIS A 54 38.19 15.44 42.38
CA HIS A 54 37.24 16.55 42.55
C HIS A 54 36.40 17.07 41.38
N ALA A 55 35.11 16.68 41.41
CA ALA A 55 34.00 17.62 41.29
C ALA A 55 32.87 17.24 42.27
N SER A 56 32.75 18.03 43.34
CA SER A 56 31.57 18.19 44.21
C SER A 56 30.74 19.37 43.66
N GLY A 57 29.42 19.45 43.75
CA GLY A 57 28.39 18.61 44.37
C GLY A 57 27.05 18.96 43.72
N ASP A 58 26.11 18.03 43.74
CA ASP A 58 24.91 18.07 44.61
C ASP A 58 23.74 18.76 43.90
N LEU A 59 22.50 18.27 43.83
CA LEU A 59 21.72 17.22 44.51
C LEU A 59 20.46 17.09 43.60
N LEU A 60 19.94 15.95 43.16
CA LEU A 60 19.32 14.85 43.91
C LEU A 60 19.04 13.70 42.92
N GLY A 61 19.62 12.54 43.15
CA GLY A 61 19.29 11.30 42.43
C GLY A 61 18.63 10.27 43.34
N ARG A 62 18.05 9.22 42.72
CA ARG A 62 18.23 7.84 43.20
C ARG A 62 17.68 6.81 42.20
N THR A 63 18.61 6.01 41.68
CA THR A 63 18.39 4.75 40.97
C THR A 63 18.48 3.58 41.96
N PHE A 64 17.81 2.50 41.59
CA PHE A 64 17.64 1.16 42.16
C PHE A 64 18.81 0.53 42.93
N MET A 65 18.50 -0.16 44.05
CA MET A 65 18.73 -1.61 44.19
C MET A 65 18.06 -2.20 45.45
N ASN A 66 17.76 -3.48 45.31
CA ASN A 66 17.16 -4.41 46.26
C ASN A 66 18.21 -4.92 47.27
N THR A 67 17.90 -4.86 48.57
CA THR A 67 18.11 -5.91 49.62
C THR A 67 18.05 -5.25 51.00
N GLY A 68 17.44 -5.94 51.98
CA GLY A 68 17.64 -5.64 53.40
C GLY A 68 16.40 -5.12 54.13
N LYS A 69 15.59 -6.05 54.64
CA LYS A 69 14.78 -5.80 55.83
C LYS A 69 15.73 -5.45 56.98
N GLN A 70 15.81 -4.18 57.37
CA GLN A 70 16.31 -3.80 58.68
C GLN A 70 15.39 -4.39 59.76
N GLN A 71 16.00 -5.15 60.67
CA GLN A 71 15.44 -5.49 61.97
C GLN A 71 15.22 -4.22 62.79
N LYS A 72 14.02 -4.06 63.34
CA LYS A 72 13.74 -3.14 64.44
C LYS A 72 14.30 -3.73 65.77
N PRO A 73 14.65 -2.86 66.74
CA PRO A 73 15.62 -3.14 67.79
C PRO A 73 15.13 -4.11 68.86
N VAL A 74 16.06 -4.91 69.39
CA VAL A 74 15.85 -5.71 70.60
C VAL A 74 16.23 -4.85 71.81
N LEU A 75 15.24 -4.52 72.64
CA LEU A 75 15.46 -3.95 73.96
C LEU A 75 15.87 -5.06 74.93
N THR A 76 17.10 -4.97 75.41
CA THR A 76 17.60 -5.68 76.59
C THR A 76 16.94 -5.12 77.85
N GLY A 77 16.41 -6.00 78.70
CA GLY A 77 16.36 -5.73 80.15
C GLY A 77 15.01 -5.77 80.84
N GLN A 78 14.27 -6.88 80.76
CA GLN A 78 13.50 -7.39 81.90
C GLN A 78 13.15 -8.87 81.65
N ARG A 79 13.72 -9.76 82.47
CA ARG A 79 13.41 -11.20 82.48
C ARG A 79 11.95 -11.39 82.89
N PHE A 80 11.06 -11.41 81.91
CA PHE A 80 9.77 -12.06 82.00
C PHE A 80 9.83 -13.35 81.17
N LYS A 81 9.42 -14.46 81.79
CA LYS A 81 9.39 -15.81 81.22
C LYS A 81 8.93 -15.77 79.76
N THR A 82 9.75 -16.31 78.87
CA THR A 82 9.28 -16.79 77.56
C THR A 82 8.06 -17.67 77.82
N ARG A 83 6.88 -17.27 77.35
CA ARG A 83 5.81 -18.26 77.18
C ARG A 83 6.42 -19.37 76.34
N LYS A 84 6.49 -20.59 76.90
CA LYS A 84 6.70 -21.83 76.14
C LYS A 84 5.88 -21.67 74.87
N ARG A 85 6.54 -21.49 73.73
CA ARG A 85 5.88 -21.53 72.44
C ARG A 85 5.54 -23.00 72.29
N ASP A 86 4.27 -23.34 72.34
CA ASP A 86 3.76 -24.71 72.44
C ASP A 86 4.58 -25.67 71.56
N GLU A 87 5.45 -26.47 72.19
CA GLU A 87 6.03 -27.64 71.56
C GLU A 87 4.87 -28.61 71.36
N LYS A 88 4.23 -28.51 70.19
CA LYS A 88 3.22 -29.47 69.77
C LYS A 88 3.86 -30.85 69.72
N GLU A 89 3.12 -31.86 70.17
CA GLU A 89 3.62 -33.23 70.22
C GLU A 89 3.99 -33.71 68.81
N LYS A 90 5.20 -34.25 68.68
CA LYS A 90 5.70 -34.83 67.43
C LYS A 90 5.21 -36.27 67.35
N PHE A 91 4.27 -36.54 66.46
CA PHE A 91 3.71 -37.86 66.24
C PHE A 91 4.44 -38.62 65.13
N GLU A 92 4.34 -39.94 65.08
CA GLU A 92 4.54 -40.64 63.80
C GLU A 92 3.29 -40.40 62.93
N PRO A 93 3.38 -40.34 61.59
CA PRO A 93 2.23 -40.07 60.72
C PRO A 93 1.00 -40.94 61.00
N MET A 94 1.22 -42.22 61.34
CA MET A 94 0.15 -43.16 61.72
C MET A 94 -0.54 -42.77 63.03
N VAL A 95 0.21 -42.30 64.03
CA VAL A 95 -0.35 -41.88 65.32
C VAL A 95 -1.10 -40.55 65.18
N PHE A 96 -0.58 -39.65 64.34
CA PHE A 96 -1.31 -38.44 63.96
C PHE A 96 -2.63 -38.78 63.27
N ARG A 97 -2.62 -39.68 62.29
CA ARG A 97 -3.81 -40.19 61.60
C ARG A 97 -4.83 -40.71 62.61
N ASP A 98 -4.42 -41.65 63.46
CA ASP A 98 -5.33 -42.32 64.40
C ASP A 98 -5.99 -41.31 65.36
N THR A 99 -5.22 -40.32 65.81
CA THR A 99 -5.73 -39.24 66.67
C THR A 99 -6.75 -38.35 65.96
N ILE A 100 -6.51 -37.99 64.70
CA ILE A 100 -7.46 -37.21 63.89
C ILE A 100 -8.73 -38.02 63.62
N ILE A 101 -8.60 -39.26 63.18
CA ILE A 101 -9.74 -40.13 62.83
C ILE A 101 -10.62 -40.40 64.05
N GLN A 102 -10.01 -40.73 65.19
CA GLN A 102 -10.75 -40.94 66.44
C GLN A 102 -11.56 -39.68 66.79
N GLY A 103 -10.92 -38.51 66.76
CA GLY A 103 -11.59 -37.26 67.12
C GLY A 103 -12.66 -36.80 66.11
N LEU A 104 -12.50 -37.11 64.83
CA LEU A 104 -13.54 -36.89 63.82
C LEU A 104 -14.76 -37.79 64.05
N ASN A 105 -14.53 -39.06 64.39
CA ASN A 105 -15.60 -40.01 64.70
C ASN A 105 -16.33 -39.67 66.01
N GLU A 106 -15.64 -39.04 66.98
CA GLU A 106 -16.23 -38.56 68.24
C GLU A 106 -16.98 -37.22 68.09
N ALA A 107 -16.66 -36.41 67.06
CA ALA A 107 -17.29 -35.10 66.82
C ALA A 107 -18.77 -35.19 66.40
N GLY A 108 -19.25 -36.38 66.02
CA GLY A 108 -20.63 -36.64 65.59
C GLY A 108 -20.93 -36.12 64.18
N SER A 109 -22.17 -36.31 63.70
CA SER A 109 -22.58 -36.05 62.31
C SER A 109 -22.69 -34.56 61.91
N ASP A 110 -22.24 -33.63 62.75
CA ASP A 110 -22.32 -32.18 62.51
C ASP A 110 -20.94 -31.61 62.09
N LEU A 111 -20.87 -31.03 60.89
CA LEU A 111 -19.66 -30.43 60.32
C LEU A 111 -19.17 -29.20 61.11
N ASP A 112 -20.04 -28.54 61.87
CA ASP A 112 -19.60 -27.50 62.82
C ASP A 112 -18.85 -28.09 64.02
N GLY A 113 -19.21 -29.31 64.43
CA GLY A 113 -18.48 -30.10 65.41
C GLY A 113 -17.08 -30.46 64.90
N VAL A 114 -17.00 -30.94 63.66
CA VAL A 114 -15.73 -31.24 62.97
C VAL A 114 -14.82 -30.00 62.90
N ALA A 115 -15.36 -28.85 62.48
CA ALA A 115 -14.57 -27.61 62.40
C ALA A 115 -14.07 -27.13 63.79
N LYS A 116 -14.90 -27.27 64.84
CA LYS A 116 -14.50 -26.96 66.23
C LYS A 116 -13.42 -27.91 66.73
N PHE A 117 -13.57 -29.21 66.48
CA PHE A 117 -12.57 -30.21 66.83
C PHE A 117 -11.23 -29.84 66.21
N LEU A 118 -11.19 -29.59 64.89
CA LEU A 118 -9.96 -29.25 64.18
C LEU A 118 -9.31 -27.94 64.67
N ASP A 119 -10.09 -26.94 65.09
CA ASP A 119 -9.54 -25.72 65.71
C ASP A 119 -8.93 -26.01 67.09
N VAL A 120 -9.63 -26.76 67.94
CA VAL A 120 -9.14 -27.12 69.29
C VAL A 120 -7.89 -27.98 69.21
N THR A 121 -7.91 -29.06 68.42
CA THR A 121 -6.77 -29.98 68.30
C THR A 121 -5.61 -29.37 67.52
N GLY A 122 -5.87 -28.40 66.64
CA GLY A 122 -4.81 -27.65 65.96
C GLY A 122 -3.92 -26.82 66.90
N SER A 123 -4.30 -26.63 68.17
CA SER A 123 -3.40 -26.08 69.20
C SER A 123 -2.42 -27.12 69.77
N ARG A 124 -2.78 -28.41 69.73
CA ARG A 124 -2.01 -29.54 70.29
C ARG A 124 -1.22 -30.31 69.24
N LEU A 125 -1.81 -30.49 68.06
CA LEU A 125 -1.26 -31.28 66.95
C LEU A 125 -0.51 -30.38 65.95
N ASP A 126 0.60 -30.90 65.41
CA ASP A 126 1.41 -30.20 64.42
C ASP A 126 0.92 -30.39 62.98
N TYR A 127 -0.17 -29.70 62.63
CA TYR A 127 -0.71 -29.73 61.26
C TYR A 127 0.29 -29.33 60.19
N ARG A 128 1.32 -28.53 60.50
CA ARG A 128 2.30 -28.11 59.48
C ARG A 128 3.12 -29.30 59.00
N ARG A 129 3.46 -30.21 59.92
CA ARG A 129 4.31 -31.36 59.62
C ARG A 129 3.55 -32.50 58.94
N TYR A 130 2.27 -32.68 59.26
CA TYR A 130 1.42 -33.77 58.77
C TYR A 130 0.26 -33.23 57.91
N ALA A 131 0.51 -32.17 57.15
CA ALA A 131 -0.53 -31.50 56.36
C ALA A 131 -1.11 -32.43 55.28
N ASP A 132 -0.26 -33.20 54.61
CA ASP A 132 -0.61 -34.25 53.65
C ASP A 132 -1.58 -35.27 54.26
N THR A 133 -1.19 -35.84 55.41
CA THR A 133 -1.96 -36.84 56.15
C THR A 133 -3.30 -36.26 56.61
N LEU A 134 -3.31 -35.01 57.07
CA LEU A 134 -4.52 -34.31 57.48
C LEU A 134 -5.50 -34.15 56.32
N PHE A 135 -5.04 -33.68 55.16
CA PHE A 135 -5.90 -33.46 54.00
C PHE A 135 -6.36 -34.76 53.34
N ASP A 136 -5.52 -35.79 53.30
CA ASP A 136 -5.92 -37.14 52.89
C ASP A 136 -7.11 -37.64 53.74
N ILE A 137 -7.04 -37.49 55.06
CA ILE A 137 -8.13 -37.92 55.95
C ILE A 137 -9.40 -37.09 55.72
N LEU A 138 -9.29 -35.76 55.60
CA LEU A 138 -10.45 -34.89 55.41
C LEU A 138 -11.13 -35.11 54.05
N ILE A 139 -10.38 -35.52 53.02
CA ILE A 139 -10.92 -35.73 51.67
C ILE A 139 -11.35 -37.19 51.49
N ALA A 140 -10.47 -38.15 51.75
CA ALA A 140 -10.65 -39.57 51.46
C ALA A 140 -10.97 -40.45 52.69
N GLY A 141 -11.00 -39.87 53.89
CA GLY A 141 -11.32 -40.57 55.13
C GLY A 141 -10.19 -41.43 55.70
N SER A 142 -9.03 -41.47 55.03
CA SER A 142 -7.87 -42.29 55.39
C SER A 142 -6.60 -41.73 54.73
N MET A 143 -5.42 -42.29 55.03
CA MET A 143 -4.18 -41.94 54.33
C MET A 143 -4.14 -42.52 52.93
N LEU A 144 -3.57 -41.77 51.98
CA LEU A 144 -3.38 -42.22 50.61
C LEU A 144 -1.92 -42.60 50.34
N ALA A 145 -1.71 -43.71 49.63
CA ALA A 145 -0.41 -44.11 49.14
C ALA A 145 0.06 -43.20 47.98
N PRO A 146 1.37 -43.16 47.66
CA PRO A 146 1.85 -42.53 46.45
C PRO A 146 1.14 -43.13 45.22
N GLY A 147 0.30 -42.34 44.54
CA GLY A 147 -0.56 -42.80 43.44
C GLY A 147 -2.07 -42.73 43.71
N GLY A 148 -2.50 -42.33 44.92
CA GLY A 148 -3.91 -42.05 45.23
C GLY A 148 -4.74 -43.24 45.69
N THR A 149 -4.14 -44.42 45.88
CA THR A 149 -4.84 -45.58 46.44
C THR A 149 -4.94 -45.46 47.96
N ARG A 150 -6.09 -45.84 48.53
CA ARG A 150 -6.26 -45.91 49.99
C ARG A 150 -5.35 -46.98 50.57
N ILE A 151 -4.66 -46.65 51.66
CA ILE A 151 -3.88 -47.64 52.41
C ILE A 151 -4.88 -48.47 53.24
N ASP A 152 -5.21 -49.66 52.76
CA ASP A 152 -6.11 -50.59 53.47
C ASP A 152 -5.31 -51.43 54.48
N ASP A 153 -5.38 -51.04 55.75
CA ASP A 153 -4.80 -51.77 56.89
C ASP A 153 -5.74 -52.88 57.41
N GLY A 154 -6.94 -53.07 56.83
CA GLY A 154 -7.96 -54.04 57.27
C GLY A 154 -8.67 -53.72 58.59
N ASP A 155 -8.38 -52.57 59.20
CA ASP A 155 -8.93 -52.13 60.50
C ASP A 155 -9.90 -50.95 60.34
N LYS A 156 -11.18 -51.18 60.65
CA LYS A 156 -12.25 -50.17 60.54
C LYS A 156 -12.06 -48.95 61.44
N ALA A 157 -11.23 -49.04 62.49
CA ALA A 157 -10.94 -47.92 63.37
C ALA A 157 -10.04 -46.84 62.72
N LYS A 158 -9.43 -47.15 61.57
CA LYS A 158 -8.48 -46.28 60.84
C LYS A 158 -9.07 -45.57 59.63
N VAL A 159 -10.40 -45.53 59.53
CA VAL A 159 -11.15 -44.81 58.50
C VAL A 159 -12.22 -43.96 59.19
N THR A 160 -12.47 -42.76 58.68
CA THR A 160 -13.60 -41.92 59.10
C THR A 160 -14.62 -41.77 57.99
N GLU A 161 -15.90 -41.76 58.37
CA GLU A 161 -17.01 -41.40 57.47
C GLU A 161 -17.24 -39.88 57.43
N HIS A 162 -16.45 -39.08 58.15
CA HIS A 162 -16.57 -37.63 58.21
C HIS A 162 -15.57 -36.98 57.23
N CYS A 163 -15.65 -37.37 55.96
CA CYS A 163 -14.78 -36.88 54.89
C CYS A 163 -15.58 -36.54 53.63
N VAL A 164 -14.94 -35.87 52.68
CA VAL A 164 -15.61 -35.44 51.44
C VAL A 164 -16.10 -36.62 50.61
N PHE A 165 -15.36 -37.73 50.55
CA PHE A 165 -15.72 -38.89 49.72
C PHE A 165 -16.97 -39.64 50.21
N THR A 166 -17.35 -39.48 51.48
CA THR A 166 -18.58 -40.05 52.05
C THR A 166 -19.76 -39.07 52.07
N ALA A 167 -19.55 -37.80 51.70
CA ALA A 167 -20.62 -36.83 51.57
C ALA A 167 -21.70 -37.27 50.57
N GLU A 168 -22.92 -36.76 50.71
CA GLU A 168 -23.95 -36.87 49.67
C GLU A 168 -23.46 -36.20 48.38
N GLU A 169 -23.80 -36.78 47.22
CA GLU A 169 -23.36 -36.29 45.90
C GLU A 169 -24.26 -35.12 45.44
N ASP A 170 -24.40 -34.11 46.29
CA ASP A 170 -25.12 -32.87 46.03
C ASP A 170 -24.29 -31.65 46.46
N HIS A 171 -24.64 -30.50 45.87
CA HIS A 171 -23.84 -29.28 46.02
C HIS A 171 -23.85 -28.73 47.44
N ALA A 172 -24.97 -28.85 48.17
CA ALA A 172 -25.10 -28.33 49.52
C ALA A 172 -24.28 -29.13 50.53
N ALA A 173 -24.26 -30.46 50.41
CA ALA A 173 -23.43 -31.32 51.25
C ALA A 173 -21.94 -31.01 51.05
N VAL A 174 -21.46 -30.99 49.80
CA VAL A 174 -20.04 -30.72 49.50
C VAL A 174 -19.64 -29.28 49.86
N HIS A 175 -20.53 -28.29 49.68
CA HIS A 175 -20.31 -26.92 50.13
C HIS A 175 -20.11 -26.84 51.64
N SER A 176 -20.89 -27.60 52.42
CA SER A 176 -20.73 -27.65 53.88
C SER A 176 -19.36 -28.19 54.28
N TYR A 177 -18.86 -29.22 53.59
CA TYR A 177 -17.48 -29.68 53.77
C TYR A 177 -16.45 -28.62 53.37
N ALA A 178 -16.64 -27.92 52.25
CA ALA A 178 -15.76 -26.82 51.82
C ALA A 178 -15.64 -25.71 52.89
N GLN A 179 -16.71 -25.44 53.64
CA GLN A 179 -16.68 -24.50 54.77
C GLN A 179 -15.75 -24.94 55.90
N VAL A 180 -15.59 -26.25 56.14
CA VAL A 180 -14.61 -26.79 57.10
C VAL A 180 -13.20 -26.44 56.67
N PHE A 181 -12.85 -26.65 55.39
CA PHE A 181 -11.56 -26.26 54.84
C PHE A 181 -11.35 -24.74 54.90
N ASN A 182 -12.35 -23.94 54.53
CA ASN A 182 -12.27 -22.48 54.60
C ASN A 182 -11.97 -21.99 56.03
N LYS A 183 -12.70 -22.51 57.03
CA LYS A 183 -12.48 -22.20 58.46
C LYS A 183 -11.07 -22.62 58.90
N LEU A 184 -10.65 -23.83 58.54
CA LEU A 184 -9.34 -24.39 58.88
C LEU A 184 -8.18 -23.56 58.29
N ILE A 185 -8.22 -23.27 56.99
CA ILE A 185 -7.19 -22.49 56.29
C ILE A 185 -7.18 -21.04 56.77
N ARG A 186 -8.35 -20.42 57.02
CA ARG A 186 -8.42 -19.06 57.58
C ARG A 186 -7.77 -18.99 58.96
N ARG A 187 -7.94 -20.02 59.78
CA ARG A 187 -7.35 -20.11 61.12
C ARG A 187 -5.85 -20.44 61.08
N TYR A 188 -5.47 -21.40 60.26
CA TYR A 188 -4.11 -21.91 60.12
C TYR A 188 -3.56 -21.59 58.73
N LYS A 189 -3.38 -20.29 58.44
CA LYS A 189 -2.98 -19.80 57.12
C LYS A 189 -1.72 -20.44 56.54
N TYR A 190 -0.81 -20.94 57.39
CA TYR A 190 0.38 -21.67 56.94
C TYR A 190 0.08 -23.01 56.24
N LEU A 191 -1.13 -23.55 56.37
CA LEU A 191 -1.57 -24.78 55.70
C LEU A 191 -1.97 -24.55 54.24
N GLU A 192 -2.23 -23.30 53.84
CA GLU A 192 -2.72 -22.96 52.49
C GLU A 192 -1.86 -23.57 51.38
N LYS A 193 -0.53 -23.38 51.45
CA LYS A 193 0.37 -23.93 50.43
C LYS A 193 0.41 -25.46 50.44
N ALA A 194 0.37 -26.09 51.62
CA ALA A 194 0.36 -27.55 51.71
C ALA A 194 -0.97 -28.13 51.18
N PHE A 195 -2.08 -27.44 51.42
CA PHE A 195 -3.38 -27.80 50.88
C PHE A 195 -3.42 -27.70 49.36
N GLU A 196 -2.86 -26.62 48.80
CA GLU A 196 -2.74 -26.44 47.36
C GLU A 196 -1.95 -27.59 46.71
N GLU A 197 -0.80 -27.95 47.26
CA GLU A 197 0.03 -29.05 46.75
C GLU A 197 -0.66 -30.41 46.87
N GLU A 198 -1.38 -30.67 47.97
CA GLU A 198 -2.13 -31.91 48.12
C GLU A 198 -3.28 -32.00 47.11
N ILE A 199 -4.03 -30.93 46.89
CA ILE A 199 -5.07 -30.92 45.84
C ILE A 199 -4.45 -31.17 44.46
N LYS A 200 -3.32 -30.52 44.11
CA LYS A 200 -2.63 -30.79 42.84
C LYS A 200 -2.27 -32.26 42.67
N LYS A 201 -1.82 -32.91 43.74
CA LYS A 201 -1.47 -34.33 43.78
C LYS A 201 -2.70 -35.21 43.58
N LEU A 202 -3.80 -34.92 44.26
CA LEU A 202 -5.06 -35.64 44.09
C LEU A 202 -5.62 -35.51 42.66
N LEU A 203 -5.51 -34.33 42.04
CA LEU A 203 -5.92 -34.11 40.65
C LEU A 203 -5.08 -34.91 39.64
N LEU A 204 -3.82 -35.22 39.93
CA LEU A 204 -2.99 -36.09 39.09
C LEU A 204 -3.37 -37.57 39.21
N PHE A 205 -4.02 -37.95 40.33
CA PHE A 205 -4.37 -39.32 40.68
C PHE A 205 -5.86 -39.64 40.54
N LEU A 206 -6.62 -38.85 39.77
CA LEU A 206 -8.06 -39.05 39.59
C LEU A 206 -8.46 -40.48 39.19
N LYS A 207 -7.59 -41.17 38.43
CA LYS A 207 -7.78 -42.56 38.02
C LYS A 207 -7.87 -43.55 39.19
N ALA A 208 -7.29 -43.22 40.35
CA ALA A 208 -7.35 -44.07 41.54
C ALA A 208 -8.69 -43.96 42.29
N PHE A 209 -9.53 -42.98 41.95
CA PHE A 209 -10.81 -42.73 42.60
C PHE A 209 -11.98 -43.22 41.75
N SER A 210 -13.05 -43.67 42.41
CA SER A 210 -14.32 -44.01 41.78
C SER A 210 -14.99 -42.78 41.16
N GLU A 211 -15.96 -42.99 40.26
CA GLU A 211 -16.66 -41.88 39.59
C GLU A 211 -17.37 -40.94 40.59
N SER A 212 -17.98 -41.49 41.64
CA SER A 212 -18.63 -40.70 42.69
C SER A 212 -17.62 -39.87 43.49
N GLU A 213 -16.46 -40.43 43.83
CA GLU A 213 -15.38 -39.70 44.51
C GLU A 213 -14.80 -38.59 43.62
N GLN A 214 -14.61 -38.86 42.32
CA GLN A 214 -14.21 -37.84 41.35
C GLN A 214 -15.24 -36.72 41.26
N THR A 215 -16.54 -37.02 41.28
CA THR A 215 -17.59 -36.00 41.29
C THR A 215 -17.50 -35.12 42.53
N LYS A 216 -17.41 -35.71 43.72
CA LYS A 216 -17.32 -34.96 45.00
C LYS A 216 -16.05 -34.12 45.07
N LEU A 217 -14.91 -34.66 44.59
CA LEU A 217 -13.65 -33.91 44.51
C LEU A 217 -13.74 -32.75 43.50
N ALA A 218 -14.38 -32.95 42.36
CA ALA A 218 -14.61 -31.89 41.37
C ALA A 218 -15.46 -30.77 41.96
N MET A 219 -16.54 -31.12 42.65
CA MET A 219 -17.43 -30.17 43.31
C MET A 219 -16.71 -29.39 44.42
N LEU A 220 -15.96 -30.09 45.28
CA LEU A 220 -15.15 -29.48 46.33
C LEU A 220 -14.15 -28.49 45.73
N THR A 221 -13.43 -28.90 44.69
CA THR A 221 -12.42 -28.07 44.02
C THR A 221 -13.06 -26.83 43.40
N GLY A 222 -14.21 -26.97 42.73
CA GLY A 222 -14.95 -25.85 42.16
C GLY A 222 -15.41 -24.84 43.21
N ILE A 223 -15.93 -25.32 44.34
CA ILE A 223 -16.37 -24.45 45.45
C ILE A 223 -15.19 -23.72 46.09
N LEU A 224 -14.07 -24.42 46.31
CA LEU A 224 -12.88 -23.81 46.93
C LEU A 224 -12.17 -22.81 46.00
N LEU A 225 -12.28 -22.99 44.68
CA LEU A 225 -11.87 -21.98 43.69
C LEU A 225 -12.79 -20.76 43.73
N ALA A 226 -14.10 -20.96 43.91
CA ALA A 226 -15.09 -19.89 44.02
C ALA A 226 -14.94 -19.03 45.29
N THR A 227 -14.53 -19.64 46.41
CA THR A 227 -14.26 -18.95 47.67
C THR A 227 -12.85 -18.32 47.72
N GLY A 228 -11.97 -18.66 46.77
CA GLY A 228 -10.59 -18.18 46.71
C GLY A 228 -9.65 -18.87 47.70
N THR A 229 -10.07 -20.00 48.28
CA THR A 229 -9.22 -20.84 49.15
C THR A 229 -8.19 -21.63 48.34
N LEU A 230 -8.53 -21.97 47.10
CA LEU A 230 -7.60 -22.53 46.13
C LEU A 230 -7.37 -21.54 44.98
N PRO A 231 -6.14 -21.43 44.45
CA PRO A 231 -5.86 -20.60 43.29
C PRO A 231 -6.09 -21.38 41.98
N PRO A 232 -6.57 -20.75 40.89
CA PRO A 232 -6.84 -21.44 39.62
C PRO A 232 -5.66 -22.25 39.01
N PRO A 233 -4.38 -21.86 39.15
CA PRO A 233 -3.24 -22.64 38.63
C PRO A 233 -3.18 -24.11 39.05
N ILE A 234 -3.89 -24.56 40.09
CA ILE A 234 -3.98 -25.99 40.43
C ILE A 234 -4.58 -26.84 39.29
N LEU A 235 -5.38 -26.22 38.41
CA LEU A 235 -6.04 -26.90 37.30
C LEU A 235 -5.07 -27.41 36.24
N THR A 236 -3.81 -26.95 36.22
CA THR A 236 -2.81 -27.47 35.27
C THR A 236 -2.56 -28.97 35.45
N SER A 237 -2.82 -29.52 36.65
CA SER A 237 -2.76 -30.97 36.89
C SER A 237 -3.75 -31.75 36.02
N LEU A 238 -4.86 -31.14 35.59
CA LEU A 238 -5.85 -31.77 34.72
C LEU A 238 -5.37 -31.96 33.27
N PHE A 239 -4.31 -31.27 32.85
CA PHE A 239 -3.76 -31.36 31.49
C PHE A 239 -2.74 -32.49 31.33
N SER A 240 -2.60 -33.35 32.35
CA SER A 240 -1.68 -34.48 32.31
C SER A 240 -2.18 -35.57 31.35
N ASP A 241 -1.30 -36.00 30.43
CA ASP A 241 -1.56 -36.99 29.37
C ASP A 241 -2.29 -38.26 29.85
N ASN A 242 -1.99 -38.72 31.06
CA ASN A 242 -2.54 -39.96 31.63
C ASN A 242 -4.07 -39.90 31.84
N ILE A 243 -4.59 -38.79 32.32
CA ILE A 243 -6.02 -38.58 32.61
C ILE A 243 -6.77 -37.94 31.44
N VAL A 244 -6.06 -37.23 30.57
CA VAL A 244 -6.60 -36.64 29.33
C VAL A 244 -6.97 -37.73 28.31
N LYS A 245 -6.08 -38.71 28.07
CA LYS A 245 -6.31 -39.80 27.11
C LYS A 245 -7.53 -40.66 27.45
N GLU A 246 -7.84 -40.81 28.75
CA GLU A 246 -8.97 -41.61 29.23
C GLU A 246 -10.28 -40.80 29.36
N GLY A 247 -10.27 -39.50 29.03
CA GLY A 247 -11.45 -38.63 29.12
C GLY A 247 -11.84 -38.23 30.54
N ILE A 248 -11.06 -38.64 31.55
CA ILE A 248 -11.29 -38.33 32.97
C ILE A 248 -11.15 -36.81 33.21
N ALA A 249 -10.14 -36.18 32.59
CA ALA A 249 -9.89 -34.75 32.74
C ALA A 249 -11.09 -33.89 32.29
N ALA A 250 -11.65 -34.15 31.10
CA ALA A 250 -12.79 -33.41 30.58
C ALA A 250 -14.07 -33.63 31.41
N SER A 251 -14.34 -34.88 31.82
CA SER A 251 -15.48 -35.22 32.68
C SER A 251 -15.38 -34.53 34.05
N PHE A 252 -14.20 -34.55 34.67
CA PHE A 252 -13.93 -33.88 35.94
C PHE A 252 -14.10 -32.36 35.81
N ALA A 253 -13.55 -31.76 34.75
CA ALA A 253 -13.65 -30.32 34.50
C ALA A 253 -15.10 -29.84 34.38
N VAL A 254 -15.97 -30.60 33.69
CA VAL A 254 -17.41 -30.29 33.61
C VAL A 254 -18.04 -30.20 35.00
N LYS A 255 -17.81 -31.21 35.86
CA LYS A 255 -18.38 -31.26 37.21
C LYS A 255 -17.85 -30.12 38.08
N LEU A 256 -16.55 -29.81 37.95
CA LEU A 256 -15.89 -28.71 38.66
C LEU A 256 -16.44 -27.35 38.27
N PHE A 257 -16.56 -27.08 36.96
CA PHE A 257 -17.04 -25.80 36.48
C PHE A 257 -18.52 -25.59 36.81
N LYS A 258 -19.35 -26.65 36.79
CA LYS A 258 -20.72 -26.57 37.31
C LYS A 258 -20.77 -26.12 38.76
N ALA A 259 -19.96 -26.72 39.62
CA ALA A 259 -19.92 -26.36 41.04
C ALA A 259 -19.39 -24.94 41.28
N TRP A 260 -18.37 -24.52 40.50
CA TRP A 260 -17.83 -23.17 40.58
C TRP A 260 -18.86 -22.11 40.11
N ILE A 261 -19.55 -22.36 38.99
CA ILE A 261 -20.60 -21.45 38.50
C ILE A 261 -21.77 -21.38 39.49
N ALA A 262 -22.15 -22.48 40.13
CA ALA A 262 -23.21 -22.49 41.13
C ALA A 262 -22.90 -21.62 42.37
N GLU A 263 -21.63 -21.47 42.76
CA GLU A 263 -21.18 -20.61 43.87
C GLU A 263 -21.06 -19.12 43.52
N ARG A 264 -20.92 -18.84 42.22
CA ARG A 264 -20.69 -17.50 41.68
C ARG A 264 -21.53 -17.36 40.41
N ASP A 265 -20.86 -17.16 39.29
CA ASP A 265 -21.42 -17.11 37.95
C ASP A 265 -20.31 -17.46 36.94
N ALA A 266 -20.67 -17.62 35.68
CA ALA A 266 -19.72 -17.91 34.60
C ALA A 266 -18.68 -16.78 34.39
N ASN A 267 -19.03 -15.53 34.69
CA ASN A 267 -18.13 -14.38 34.52
C ASN A 267 -16.98 -14.41 35.54
N ALA A 268 -17.25 -14.81 36.77
CA ALA A 268 -16.25 -14.98 37.82
C ALA A 268 -15.26 -16.10 37.45
N VAL A 269 -15.76 -17.21 36.90
CA VAL A 269 -14.92 -18.33 36.44
C VAL A 269 -14.01 -17.89 35.31
N THR A 270 -14.58 -17.31 34.25
CA THR A 270 -13.83 -16.88 33.06
C THR A 270 -12.80 -15.79 33.38
N SER A 271 -13.12 -14.87 34.30
CA SER A 271 -12.18 -13.87 34.82
C SER A 271 -11.02 -14.50 35.58
N ALA A 272 -11.30 -15.48 36.44
CA ALA A 272 -10.28 -16.19 37.22
C ALA A 272 -9.34 -17.01 36.31
N LEU A 273 -9.88 -17.69 35.29
CA LEU A 273 -9.09 -18.44 34.31
C LEU A 273 -8.17 -17.53 33.50
N ARG A 274 -8.67 -16.38 33.04
CA ARG A 274 -7.88 -15.37 32.32
C ARG A 274 -6.74 -14.82 33.19
N LYS A 275 -7.03 -14.47 34.46
CA LYS A 275 -6.01 -13.98 35.40
C LYS A 275 -4.89 -14.99 35.66
N ALA A 276 -5.20 -16.28 35.55
CA ALA A 276 -4.26 -17.37 35.72
C ALA A 276 -3.60 -17.85 34.40
N ASN A 277 -3.90 -17.22 33.25
CA ASN A 277 -3.45 -17.65 31.91
C ASN A 277 -3.84 -19.11 31.56
N LEU A 278 -4.97 -19.60 32.08
CA LEU A 278 -5.48 -20.94 31.81
C LEU A 278 -6.51 -20.97 30.68
N ASP A 279 -7.03 -19.81 30.31
CA ASP A 279 -7.97 -19.61 29.20
C ASP A 279 -7.46 -20.18 27.87
N LYS A 280 -6.15 -20.10 27.62
CA LYS A 280 -5.51 -20.64 26.41
C LYS A 280 -5.26 -22.16 26.45
N LYS A 281 -5.37 -22.78 27.62
CA LYS A 281 -5.04 -24.19 27.85
C LYS A 281 -6.26 -25.09 28.01
N LEU A 282 -7.48 -24.55 27.98
CA LEU A 282 -8.70 -25.34 28.17
C LEU A 282 -8.88 -26.47 27.14
N LEU A 283 -8.32 -26.31 25.94
CA LEU A 283 -8.31 -27.39 24.93
C LEU A 283 -7.44 -28.58 25.36
N GLU A 284 -6.43 -28.38 26.22
CA GLU A 284 -5.56 -29.45 26.75
C GLU A 284 -6.32 -30.44 27.66
N LEU A 285 -7.58 -30.18 28.01
CA LEU A 285 -8.48 -31.16 28.66
C LEU A 285 -8.81 -32.35 27.77
N PHE A 286 -8.59 -32.22 26.45
CA PHE A 286 -8.88 -33.23 25.44
C PHE A 286 -7.60 -33.79 24.82
N PRO A 287 -7.60 -35.05 24.35
CA PRO A 287 -6.46 -35.61 23.62
C PRO A 287 -6.18 -34.82 22.34
N ALA A 288 -4.92 -34.81 21.88
CA ALA A 288 -4.45 -33.98 20.75
C ALA A 288 -5.34 -34.01 19.49
N ASN A 289 -5.94 -35.17 19.16
CA ASN A 289 -6.84 -35.32 18.01
C ASN A 289 -8.23 -34.68 18.18
N LYS A 290 -8.53 -34.15 19.37
CA LYS A 290 -9.80 -33.53 19.76
C LYS A 290 -9.61 -32.10 20.32
N GLN A 291 -8.40 -31.54 20.25
CA GLN A 291 -8.09 -30.20 20.73
C GLN A 291 -8.55 -29.12 19.73
N ASN A 292 -9.86 -28.99 19.57
CA ASN A 292 -10.45 -27.92 18.77
C ASN A 292 -11.70 -27.34 19.46
N VAL A 293 -12.02 -26.09 19.13
CA VAL A 293 -13.07 -25.32 19.80
C VAL A 293 -14.46 -25.88 19.52
N GLU A 294 -14.67 -26.53 18.37
CA GLU A 294 -15.95 -27.18 18.05
C GLU A 294 -16.21 -28.37 18.97
N HIS A 295 -15.23 -29.26 19.13
CA HIS A 295 -15.33 -30.39 20.04
C HIS A 295 -15.52 -29.95 21.48
N PHE A 296 -14.75 -28.94 21.94
CA PHE A 296 -14.93 -28.34 23.25
C PHE A 296 -16.36 -27.79 23.40
N SER A 297 -16.83 -27.00 22.43
CA SER A 297 -18.15 -26.38 22.46
C SER A 297 -19.26 -27.43 22.57
N ASN A 298 -19.21 -28.47 21.74
CA ASN A 298 -20.22 -29.53 21.75
C ASN A 298 -20.23 -30.25 23.10
N TYR A 299 -19.06 -30.66 23.60
CA TYR A 299 -18.93 -31.38 24.86
C TYR A 299 -19.43 -30.56 26.07
N PHE A 300 -19.06 -29.28 26.16
CA PHE A 300 -19.47 -28.41 27.27
C PHE A 300 -20.91 -27.91 27.13
N ASN A 301 -21.42 -27.72 25.91
CA ASN A 301 -22.82 -27.37 25.68
C ASN A 301 -23.77 -28.51 26.05
N ASP A 302 -23.43 -29.74 25.68
CA ASP A 302 -24.19 -30.94 26.06
C ASP A 302 -24.24 -31.11 27.59
N ALA A 303 -23.20 -30.64 28.27
CA ALA A 303 -23.15 -30.59 29.72
C ALA A 303 -23.89 -29.38 30.34
N GLY A 304 -24.41 -28.43 29.55
CA GLY A 304 -25.10 -27.23 30.05
C GLY A 304 -24.17 -26.10 30.48
N LEU A 305 -22.95 -26.02 29.93
CA LEU A 305 -21.94 -25.00 30.22
C LEU A 305 -21.68 -24.11 29.00
N ARG A 306 -22.75 -23.58 28.39
CA ARG A 306 -22.66 -22.79 27.15
C ARG A 306 -21.81 -21.54 27.32
N GLU A 307 -21.86 -20.90 28.48
CA GLU A 307 -21.11 -19.68 28.77
C GLU A 307 -19.60 -19.87 28.68
N LEU A 308 -19.10 -21.07 29.02
CA LEU A 308 -17.68 -21.42 28.89
C LEU A 308 -17.29 -21.71 27.44
N SER A 309 -18.17 -22.36 26.68
CA SER A 309 -18.00 -22.56 25.23
C SER A 309 -17.93 -21.22 24.49
N ASP A 310 -18.85 -20.31 24.80
CA ASP A 310 -18.90 -18.97 24.22
C ASP A 310 -17.65 -18.17 24.60
N PHE A 311 -17.22 -18.25 25.86
CA PHE A 311 -15.96 -17.65 26.31
C PHE A 311 -14.75 -18.14 25.51
N LEU A 312 -14.60 -19.45 25.32
CA LEU A 312 -13.46 -20.01 24.59
C LEU A 312 -13.48 -19.60 23.11
N ARG A 313 -14.67 -19.59 22.48
CA ARG A 313 -14.85 -19.12 21.11
C ARG A 313 -14.47 -17.64 20.95
N VAL A 314 -14.87 -16.81 21.91
CA VAL A 314 -14.48 -15.40 21.97
C VAL A 314 -12.95 -15.27 22.17
N GLN A 315 -12.34 -16.06 23.05
CA GLN A 315 -10.88 -16.02 23.24
C GLN A 315 -10.10 -16.48 22.02
N GLN A 316 -10.55 -17.53 21.32
CA GLN A 316 -9.93 -17.97 20.08
C GLN A 316 -10.01 -16.88 19.02
N SER A 317 -11.20 -16.29 18.81
CA SER A 317 -11.37 -15.19 17.85
C SER A 317 -10.47 -13.99 18.18
N LEU A 318 -10.37 -13.61 19.47
CA LEU A 318 -9.46 -12.55 19.92
C LEU A 318 -7.98 -12.90 19.68
N GLY A 319 -7.59 -14.15 19.93
CA GLY A 319 -6.23 -14.66 19.70
C GLY A 319 -5.86 -14.59 18.22
N THR A 320 -6.71 -15.15 17.35
CA THR A 320 -6.52 -15.10 15.90
C THR A 320 -6.43 -13.66 15.39
N ARG A 321 -7.31 -12.76 15.83
CA ARG A 321 -7.28 -11.35 15.43
C ARG A 321 -5.97 -10.66 15.85
N LYS A 322 -5.46 -10.98 17.05
CA LYS A 322 -4.21 -10.41 17.56
C LYS A 322 -3.00 -10.92 16.78
N GLU A 323 -2.99 -12.19 16.39
CA GLU A 323 -1.93 -12.76 15.54
C GLU A 323 -1.97 -12.15 14.14
N LEU A 324 -3.17 -12.05 13.54
CA LEU A 324 -3.37 -11.38 12.26
C LEU A 324 -2.89 -9.92 12.32
N GLN A 325 -3.23 -9.19 13.38
CA GLN A 325 -2.77 -7.82 13.59
C GLN A 325 -1.24 -7.72 13.64
N LYS A 326 -0.58 -8.63 14.37
CA LYS A 326 0.89 -8.64 14.50
C LYS A 326 1.57 -8.87 13.15
N GLU A 327 1.10 -9.88 12.41
CA GLU A 327 1.66 -10.20 11.09
C GLU A 327 1.40 -9.06 10.08
N LEU A 328 0.21 -8.45 10.11
CA LEU A 328 -0.09 -7.28 9.29
C LEU A 328 0.85 -6.11 9.58
N GLN A 329 1.11 -5.83 10.85
CA GLN A 329 2.08 -4.78 11.24
C GLN A 329 3.49 -5.10 10.75
N GLU A 330 3.93 -6.35 10.84
CA GLU A 330 5.23 -6.80 10.35
C GLU A 330 5.35 -6.62 8.83
N ARG A 331 4.33 -7.03 8.07
CA ARG A 331 4.30 -6.86 6.60
C ARG A 331 4.24 -5.41 6.15
N LEU A 332 3.47 -4.58 6.86
CA LEU A 332 3.43 -3.14 6.59
C LEU A 332 4.79 -2.48 6.87
N SER A 333 5.49 -2.89 7.94
CA SER A 333 6.83 -2.38 8.25
C SER A 333 7.92 -2.82 7.26
N GLN A 334 7.68 -3.91 6.52
CA GLN A 334 8.56 -4.42 5.46
C GLN A 334 8.18 -3.89 4.08
N GLU A 335 7.20 -2.97 4.00
CA GLU A 335 6.71 -2.39 2.73
C GLU A 335 6.32 -3.46 1.70
N CYS A 336 5.74 -4.57 2.16
CA CYS A 336 5.32 -5.64 1.26
C CYS A 336 4.28 -5.13 0.22
N PRO A 337 4.32 -5.62 -1.03
CA PRO A 337 3.35 -5.24 -2.05
C PRO A 337 1.90 -5.49 -1.59
N ILE A 338 0.99 -4.54 -1.85
CA ILE A 338 -0.41 -4.61 -1.43
C ILE A 338 -1.09 -5.92 -1.88
N ARG A 339 -0.78 -6.40 -3.09
CA ARG A 339 -1.33 -7.66 -3.62
C ARG A 339 -0.99 -8.87 -2.74
N GLU A 340 0.20 -8.92 -2.16
CA GLU A 340 0.60 -10.02 -1.26
C GLU A 340 -0.15 -9.94 0.07
N ILE A 341 -0.32 -8.73 0.61
CA ILE A 341 -1.10 -8.49 1.83
C ILE A 341 -2.56 -8.92 1.60
N MET A 342 -3.15 -8.59 0.44
CA MET A 342 -4.50 -8.99 0.07
C MET A 342 -4.68 -10.52 0.04
N VAL A 343 -3.73 -11.24 -0.58
CA VAL A 343 -3.76 -12.71 -0.65
C VAL A 343 -3.65 -13.31 0.75
N TYR A 344 -2.70 -12.84 1.55
CA TYR A 344 -2.51 -13.31 2.93
C TYR A 344 -3.76 -13.12 3.79
N VAL A 345 -4.35 -11.92 3.78
CA VAL A 345 -5.56 -11.63 4.58
C VAL A 345 -6.76 -12.47 4.12
N LYS A 346 -6.93 -12.68 2.80
CA LYS A 346 -7.98 -13.58 2.28
C LYS A 346 -7.81 -15.01 2.79
N ASP A 347 -6.57 -15.52 2.80
CA ASP A 347 -6.29 -16.88 3.25
C ASP A 347 -6.50 -17.02 4.76
N GLU A 348 -6.08 -16.03 5.56
CA GLU A 348 -6.35 -16.01 7.01
C GLU A 348 -7.84 -15.92 7.35
N MET A 349 -8.60 -15.15 6.56
CA MET A 349 -10.05 -15.08 6.70
C MET A 349 -10.72 -16.43 6.47
N LYS A 350 -10.31 -17.14 5.41
CA LYS A 350 -10.84 -18.48 5.12
C LYS A 350 -10.40 -19.50 6.16
N ARG A 351 -9.12 -19.48 6.55
CA ARG A 351 -8.52 -20.45 7.48
C ARG A 351 -9.11 -20.37 8.88
N ASN A 352 -9.48 -19.17 9.33
CA ASN A 352 -9.97 -18.94 10.70
C ASN A 352 -11.41 -18.43 10.77
N GLU A 353 -12.15 -18.50 9.66
CA GLU A 353 -13.56 -18.05 9.55
C GLU A 353 -13.78 -16.61 10.07
N LEU A 354 -12.85 -15.70 9.76
CA LEU A 354 -12.95 -14.31 10.21
C LEU A 354 -13.97 -13.55 9.36
N GLN A 355 -14.85 -12.83 10.04
CA GLN A 355 -15.80 -11.94 9.40
C GLN A 355 -15.12 -10.69 8.85
N GLU A 356 -15.52 -10.27 7.66
CA GLU A 356 -15.04 -9.08 6.97
C GLU A 356 -15.08 -7.82 7.85
N GLN A 357 -16.17 -7.62 8.59
CA GLN A 357 -16.36 -6.50 9.52
C GLN A 357 -15.26 -6.43 10.61
N ALA A 358 -14.77 -7.59 11.07
CA ALA A 358 -13.69 -7.62 12.05
C ALA A 358 -12.33 -7.31 11.40
N VAL A 359 -12.14 -7.76 10.16
CA VAL A 359 -10.89 -7.58 9.40
C VAL A 359 -10.71 -6.14 8.95
N ILE A 360 -11.76 -5.48 8.43
CA ILE A 360 -11.67 -4.09 7.97
C ILE A 360 -11.29 -3.14 9.11
N GLY A 361 -11.83 -3.36 10.32
CA GLY A 361 -11.47 -2.58 11.51
C GLY A 361 -10.02 -2.83 11.97
N LEU A 362 -9.50 -4.04 11.79
CA LEU A 362 -8.09 -4.36 12.07
C LEU A 362 -7.16 -3.74 11.03
N LEU A 363 -7.50 -3.82 9.74
CA LEU A 363 -6.75 -3.22 8.65
C LEU A 363 -6.60 -1.71 8.87
N TRP A 364 -7.72 -1.00 9.10
CA TRP A 364 -7.69 0.42 9.46
C TRP A 364 -6.75 0.70 10.62
N SER A 365 -6.86 -0.07 11.71
CA SER A 365 -6.02 0.13 12.89
C SER A 365 -4.53 -0.14 12.61
N CYS A 366 -4.20 -1.11 11.76
CA CYS A 366 -2.81 -1.38 11.40
C CYS A 366 -2.24 -0.27 10.51
N LEU A 367 -3.00 0.12 9.48
CA LEU A 367 -2.61 1.19 8.56
C LEU A 367 -2.38 2.51 9.27
N MET A 368 -3.28 2.88 10.19
CA MET A 368 -3.15 4.15 10.91
C MET A 368 -2.04 4.14 11.96
N ASN A 369 -1.63 2.96 12.47
CA ASN A 369 -0.53 2.84 13.43
C ASN A 369 0.83 2.59 12.77
N ALA A 370 0.86 2.29 11.47
CA ALA A 370 2.11 2.07 10.74
C ALA A 370 2.88 3.37 10.46
N VAL A 371 2.22 4.53 10.62
CA VAL A 371 2.77 5.84 10.25
C VAL A 371 2.93 6.71 11.49
N GLU A 372 4.08 7.39 11.60
CA GLU A 372 4.24 8.51 12.52
C GLU A 372 3.61 9.77 11.91
N TRP A 373 2.53 10.23 12.52
CA TRP A 373 1.74 11.34 12.01
C TRP A 373 2.34 12.70 12.36
N ASN A 374 2.29 13.61 11.38
CA ASN A 374 2.65 15.00 11.60
C ASN A 374 1.75 15.64 12.68
N LYS A 375 2.32 16.58 13.45
CA LYS A 375 1.59 17.32 14.51
C LYS A 375 0.95 18.62 14.01
N LYS A 376 1.24 19.04 12.78
CA LYS A 376 0.56 20.17 12.13
C LYS A 376 -0.68 19.66 11.40
N GLU A 377 -1.83 20.31 11.65
CA GLU A 377 -3.16 19.88 11.19
C GLU A 377 -3.29 19.78 9.66
N GLU A 378 -2.68 20.72 8.92
CA GLU A 378 -2.74 20.73 7.45
C GLU A 378 -1.87 19.62 6.85
N LEU A 379 -0.62 19.52 7.31
CA LEU A 379 0.34 18.50 6.84
C LEU A 379 -0.13 17.07 7.17
N VAL A 380 -0.70 16.86 8.36
CA VAL A 380 -1.20 15.52 8.72
C VAL A 380 -2.38 15.10 7.86
N THR A 381 -3.19 16.06 7.41
CA THR A 381 -4.33 15.77 6.54
C THR A 381 -3.85 15.32 5.17
N GLU A 382 -2.88 16.00 4.57
CA GLU A 382 -2.30 15.61 3.27
C GLU A 382 -1.55 14.28 3.37
N GLN A 383 -0.73 14.11 4.41
CA GLN A 383 -0.04 12.85 4.70
C GLN A 383 -1.03 11.68 4.84
N ALA A 384 -2.12 11.88 5.59
CA ALA A 384 -3.15 10.87 5.77
C ALA A 384 -3.87 10.52 4.47
N LEU A 385 -4.20 11.51 3.63
CA LEU A 385 -4.84 11.24 2.35
C LEU A 385 -3.91 10.49 1.38
N LYS A 386 -2.61 10.84 1.32
CA LYS A 386 -1.61 10.12 0.51
C LYS A 386 -1.48 8.66 0.95
N HIS A 387 -1.31 8.44 2.25
CA HIS A 387 -1.21 7.10 2.85
C HIS A 387 -2.47 6.27 2.60
N LEU A 388 -3.65 6.82 2.90
CA LEU A 388 -4.92 6.11 2.75
C LEU A 388 -5.28 5.88 1.28
N LYS A 389 -4.87 6.77 0.36
CA LYS A 389 -5.03 6.57 -1.09
C LYS A 389 -4.20 5.39 -1.59
N HIS A 390 -2.96 5.26 -1.14
CA HIS A 390 -2.11 4.11 -1.48
C HIS A 390 -2.75 2.78 -1.06
N TYR A 391 -3.30 2.72 0.16
CA TYR A 391 -3.94 1.51 0.69
C TYR A 391 -5.45 1.39 0.40
N ALA A 392 -6.05 2.30 -0.37
CA ALA A 392 -7.47 2.23 -0.72
C ALA A 392 -7.85 0.92 -1.44
N PRO A 393 -7.06 0.39 -2.40
CA PRO A 393 -7.36 -0.90 -3.03
C PRO A 393 -7.39 -2.08 -2.04
N LEU A 394 -6.58 -2.02 -0.98
CA LEU A 394 -6.60 -3.01 0.09
C LEU A 394 -7.91 -2.92 0.88
N LEU A 395 -8.32 -1.71 1.27
CA LEU A 395 -9.55 -1.48 2.03
C LEU A 395 -10.80 -1.83 1.23
N ALA A 396 -10.88 -1.42 -0.04
CA ALA A 396 -11.99 -1.71 -0.95
C ALA A 396 -12.30 -3.22 -1.05
N MET A 397 -11.24 -4.04 -1.07
CA MET A 397 -11.36 -5.49 -1.15
C MET A 397 -12.08 -6.09 0.08
N PHE A 398 -12.00 -5.43 1.24
CA PHE A 398 -12.59 -5.88 2.50
C PHE A 398 -13.73 -4.97 3.00
N SER A 399 -14.31 -4.16 2.10
CA SER A 399 -15.47 -3.30 2.34
C SER A 399 -16.57 -3.56 1.30
N THR A 400 -16.84 -4.84 1.01
CA THR A 400 -17.82 -5.28 0.00
C THR A 400 -19.25 -5.39 0.54
N GLN A 401 -19.43 -5.28 1.85
CA GLN A 401 -20.71 -5.36 2.52
C GLN A 401 -21.01 -4.02 3.20
N GLY A 402 -22.25 -3.51 3.09
CA GLY A 402 -22.60 -2.25 3.77
C GLY A 402 -22.37 -2.24 5.28
N GLN A 403 -22.30 -3.41 5.93
CA GLN A 403 -21.93 -3.51 7.35
C GLN A 403 -20.42 -3.37 7.60
N SER A 404 -19.54 -3.84 6.70
CA SER A 404 -18.08 -3.62 6.82
C SER A 404 -17.73 -2.16 6.53
N GLU A 405 -18.37 -1.55 5.53
CA GLU A 405 -18.25 -0.11 5.23
C GLU A 405 -18.68 0.77 6.40
N LEU A 406 -19.82 0.47 7.03
CA LEU A 406 -20.28 1.19 8.22
C LEU A 406 -19.29 1.06 9.39
N VAL A 407 -18.72 -0.12 9.61
CA VAL A 407 -17.70 -0.33 10.64
C VAL A 407 -16.45 0.48 10.35
N LEU A 408 -16.03 0.57 9.09
CA LEU A 408 -14.91 1.40 8.67
C LEU A 408 -15.20 2.90 8.92
N LEU A 409 -16.36 3.41 8.51
CA LEU A 409 -16.81 4.78 8.78
C LEU A 409 -16.79 5.13 10.27
N LEU A 410 -17.31 4.23 11.11
CA LEU A 410 -17.27 4.40 12.56
C LEU A 410 -15.83 4.43 13.09
N LYS A 411 -14.93 3.61 12.55
CA LYS A 411 -13.51 3.60 12.93
C LYS A 411 -12.78 4.87 12.51
N ILE A 412 -13.07 5.41 11.33
CA ILE A 412 -12.55 6.71 10.87
C ILE A 412 -13.05 7.82 11.79
N GLN A 413 -14.35 7.82 12.13
CA GLN A 413 -14.95 8.82 13.02
C GLN A 413 -14.31 8.78 14.42
N GLU A 414 -14.17 7.59 15.01
CA GLU A 414 -13.53 7.41 16.31
C GLU A 414 -12.08 7.89 16.28
N TYR A 415 -11.32 7.52 15.25
CA TYR A 415 -9.92 7.91 15.11
C TYR A 415 -9.75 9.42 14.96
N CYS A 416 -10.52 10.06 14.09
CA CYS A 416 -10.45 11.50 13.87
C CYS A 416 -10.89 12.29 15.11
N TYR A 417 -11.77 11.74 15.95
CA TYR A 417 -12.15 12.36 17.21
C TYR A 417 -11.08 12.21 18.29
N ASP A 418 -10.53 11.00 18.43
CA ASP A 418 -9.55 10.69 19.46
C ASP A 418 -8.18 11.35 19.15
N ASN A 419 -7.93 11.74 17.89
CA ASN A 419 -6.73 12.45 17.45
C ASN A 419 -7.06 13.88 16.97
N ILE A 420 -6.73 14.88 17.79
CA ILE A 420 -7.14 16.27 17.56
C ILE A 420 -6.67 16.84 16.21
N HIS A 421 -5.54 16.37 15.69
CA HIS A 421 -4.99 16.84 14.41
C HIS A 421 -5.76 16.32 13.19
N PHE A 422 -6.57 15.26 13.36
CA PHE A 422 -7.39 14.66 12.31
C PHE A 422 -8.82 15.19 12.28
N MET A 423 -9.17 16.12 13.19
CA MET A 423 -10.54 16.62 13.33
C MET A 423 -11.10 17.24 12.05
N LYS A 424 -10.28 17.90 11.22
CA LYS A 424 -10.70 18.43 9.90
C LYS A 424 -10.45 17.48 8.73
N SER A 425 -9.81 16.35 8.96
CA SER A 425 -9.49 15.36 7.93
C SER A 425 -10.65 14.39 7.68
N PHE A 426 -11.58 14.24 8.64
CA PHE A 426 -12.68 13.27 8.58
C PHE A 426 -13.46 13.34 7.26
N SER A 427 -14.00 14.50 6.89
CA SER A 427 -14.79 14.61 5.65
C SER A 427 -13.96 14.32 4.41
N LYS A 428 -12.69 14.75 4.38
CA LYS A 428 -11.78 14.48 3.25
C LYS A 428 -11.46 12.99 3.11
N ILE A 429 -11.27 12.28 4.22
CA ILE A 429 -11.04 10.83 4.23
C ILE A 429 -12.29 10.09 3.73
N VAL A 430 -13.48 10.48 4.17
CA VAL A 430 -14.73 9.85 3.71
C VAL A 430 -14.95 10.10 2.21
N VAL A 431 -14.70 11.32 1.73
CA VAL A 431 -14.78 11.64 0.30
C VAL A 431 -13.75 10.86 -0.53
N LEU A 432 -12.50 10.74 -0.04
CA LEU A 432 -11.49 9.91 -0.69
C LEU A 432 -11.95 8.46 -0.84
N PHE A 433 -12.50 7.88 0.23
CA PHE A 433 -12.97 6.50 0.23
C PHE A 433 -14.25 6.28 -0.57
N TYR A 434 -15.12 7.28 -0.66
CA TYR A 434 -16.22 7.26 -1.63
C TYR A 434 -15.69 7.24 -3.06
N LYS A 435 -14.73 8.12 -3.40
CA LYS A 435 -14.11 8.17 -4.75
C LYS A 435 -13.29 6.94 -5.12
N ALA A 436 -12.82 6.18 -4.14
CA ALA A 436 -11.99 4.99 -4.34
C ALA A 436 -12.78 3.68 -4.21
N ASP A 437 -14.12 3.73 -4.26
CA ASP A 437 -15.03 2.57 -4.12
C ASP A 437 -14.83 1.77 -2.83
N VAL A 438 -14.35 2.43 -1.77
CA VAL A 438 -14.20 1.84 -0.43
C VAL A 438 -15.49 2.01 0.39
N LEU A 439 -16.24 3.10 0.18
CA LEU A 439 -17.49 3.38 0.88
C LEU A 439 -18.61 3.70 -0.12
N SER A 440 -19.75 3.03 0.03
CA SER A 440 -20.93 3.28 -0.79
C SER A 440 -21.72 4.50 -0.29
N GLU A 441 -22.55 5.06 -1.18
CA GLU A 441 -23.52 6.09 -0.84
C GLU A 441 -24.45 5.63 0.29
N GLU A 442 -24.99 4.41 0.22
CA GLU A 442 -25.92 3.90 1.22
C GLU A 442 -25.29 3.81 2.61
N ALA A 443 -24.02 3.42 2.69
CA ALA A 443 -23.29 3.36 3.96
C ALA A 443 -23.09 4.76 4.57
N ILE A 444 -22.73 5.75 3.75
CA ILE A 444 -22.53 7.15 4.16
C ILE A 444 -23.85 7.78 4.62
N LEU A 445 -24.93 7.61 3.85
CA LEU A 445 -26.26 8.13 4.19
C LEU A 445 -26.81 7.50 5.48
N LYS A 446 -26.63 6.18 5.63
CA LYS A 446 -27.02 5.46 6.86
C LYS A 446 -26.23 5.95 8.07
N TRP A 447 -24.92 6.11 7.93
CA TRP A 447 -24.07 6.69 8.98
C TRP A 447 -24.55 8.10 9.37
N TYR A 448 -24.79 8.98 8.38
CA TYR A 448 -25.22 10.35 8.63
C TYR A 448 -26.57 10.44 9.34
N LYS A 449 -27.52 9.58 8.97
CA LYS A 449 -28.88 9.59 9.52
C LYS A 449 -28.95 9.10 10.97
N ASP A 450 -28.46 7.90 11.25
CA ASP A 450 -28.68 7.26 12.55
C ASP A 450 -27.56 6.32 13.03
N ALA A 451 -26.62 5.94 12.17
CA ALA A 451 -25.58 4.97 12.50
C ALA A 451 -24.20 5.58 12.84
N HIS A 452 -24.14 6.86 13.21
CA HIS A 452 -22.93 7.54 13.65
C HIS A 452 -22.63 7.36 15.14
N ALA A 453 -21.35 7.43 15.52
CA ALA A 453 -20.95 7.39 16.92
C ALA A 453 -21.31 8.70 17.65
N ALA A 454 -21.47 8.64 18.97
CA ALA A 454 -21.67 9.84 19.80
C ALA A 454 -20.42 10.75 19.84
N LYS A 455 -19.24 10.16 19.67
CA LYS A 455 -17.94 10.86 19.61
C LYS A 455 -17.86 11.76 18.38
N GLY A 456 -17.66 13.06 18.56
CA GLY A 456 -17.51 14.01 17.44
C GLY A 456 -18.77 14.24 16.60
N LYS A 457 -19.94 13.71 17.03
CA LYS A 457 -21.21 13.72 16.27
C LYS A 457 -21.52 15.08 15.66
N SER A 458 -21.61 16.14 16.47
CA SER A 458 -22.03 17.46 15.98
C SER A 458 -21.04 18.06 14.97
N ILE A 459 -19.76 17.78 15.12
CA ILE A 459 -18.70 18.33 14.26
C ILE A 459 -18.68 17.60 12.93
N PHE A 460 -18.72 16.26 12.95
CA PHE A 460 -18.62 15.47 11.74
C PHE A 460 -19.90 15.46 10.91
N LEU A 461 -21.08 15.52 11.56
CA LEU A 461 -22.32 15.74 10.82
C LEU A 461 -22.29 17.10 10.11
N GLU A 462 -21.80 18.17 10.76
CA GLU A 462 -21.69 19.47 10.10
C GLU A 462 -20.68 19.44 8.94
N GLN A 463 -19.51 18.81 9.12
CA GLN A 463 -18.52 18.67 8.05
C GLN A 463 -19.03 17.88 6.84
N MET A 464 -19.91 16.89 7.09
CA MET A 464 -20.47 16.03 6.05
C MET A 464 -21.76 16.59 5.46
N LYS A 465 -22.34 17.64 6.04
CA LYS A 465 -23.65 18.16 5.66
C LYS A 465 -23.74 18.49 4.18
N THR A 466 -22.83 19.30 3.65
CA THR A 466 -22.84 19.70 2.24
C THR A 466 -22.66 18.51 1.30
N PHE A 467 -21.80 17.55 1.69
CA PHE A 467 -21.57 16.34 0.89
C PHE A 467 -22.77 15.38 0.92
N VAL A 468 -23.45 15.25 2.06
CA VAL A 468 -24.65 14.41 2.19
C VAL A 468 -25.87 15.07 1.55
N GLU A 469 -26.01 16.40 1.63
CA GLU A 469 -27.01 17.14 0.86
C GLU A 469 -26.79 16.94 -0.64
N TRP A 470 -25.53 16.90 -1.09
CA TRP A 470 -25.20 16.54 -2.48
C TRP A 470 -25.62 15.11 -2.83
N LEU A 471 -25.30 14.11 -2.00
CA LEU A 471 -25.74 12.71 -2.20
C LEU A 471 -27.27 12.57 -2.24
N GLN A 472 -27.99 13.21 -1.30
CA GLN A 472 -29.45 13.15 -1.22
C GLN A 472 -30.15 13.86 -2.40
N ASN A 473 -29.58 14.96 -2.89
CA ASN A 473 -30.10 15.65 -4.06
C ASN A 473 -29.83 14.88 -5.36
N ALA A 474 -28.77 14.06 -5.39
CA ALA A 474 -28.58 13.10 -6.47
C ALA A 474 -29.76 12.10 -6.56
N GLU A 475 -30.33 11.69 -5.42
CA GLU A 475 -31.49 10.78 -5.33
C GLU A 475 -32.82 11.37 -5.89
N GLU A 476 -33.05 12.68 -5.72
CA GLU A 476 -34.25 13.35 -6.24
C GLU A 476 -34.15 13.60 -7.76
N VAL A 477 -32.93 13.82 -8.25
CA VAL A 477 -32.61 13.85 -9.68
C VAL A 477 -32.74 12.44 -10.29
N LEU A 478 -32.33 11.38 -9.57
CA LEU A 478 -32.47 9.97 -9.97
C LEU A 478 -33.93 9.51 -10.13
N ARG A 479 -34.88 10.07 -9.38
CA ARG A 479 -36.33 9.79 -9.57
C ARG A 479 -36.93 10.44 -10.81
N VAL A 480 -36.40 11.59 -11.23
CA VAL A 480 -36.78 12.24 -12.50
C VAL A 480 -36.15 11.48 -13.69
N ILE A 481 -34.93 10.96 -13.50
CA ILE A 481 -34.19 10.11 -14.46
C ILE A 481 -34.91 8.79 -14.76
N ALA A 482 -35.68 8.22 -13.84
CA ALA A 482 -36.39 6.96 -14.07
C ALA A 482 -37.53 7.04 -15.11
N LEU A 483 -37.94 8.25 -15.53
CA LEU A 483 -39.02 8.46 -16.51
C LEU A 483 -38.53 8.78 -17.94
N GLU A 484 -37.26 9.17 -18.11
CA GLU A 484 -36.68 9.50 -19.42
C GLU A 484 -35.36 8.74 -19.58
N GLY A 485 -35.42 7.60 -20.27
CA GLY A 485 -34.26 6.75 -20.51
C GLY A 485 -33.28 7.39 -21.50
N VAL A 486 -31.99 7.15 -21.24
CA VAL A 486 -30.76 7.70 -21.84
C VAL A 486 -30.23 8.93 -21.09
N VAL A 487 -28.92 8.98 -20.86
CA VAL A 487 -28.13 10.01 -20.12
C VAL A 487 -27.89 9.74 -18.61
N MET A 488 -27.03 8.77 -18.30
CA MET A 488 -26.41 8.63 -16.95
C MET A 488 -24.87 8.83 -17.00
N ALA A 489 -24.17 8.39 -18.06
CA ALA A 489 -22.71 8.53 -18.18
C ALA A 489 -22.24 9.99 -18.32
N ASP A 490 -22.97 10.83 -19.06
CA ASP A 490 -22.56 12.21 -19.34
C ASP A 490 -22.64 13.15 -18.12
N LYS A 491 -23.34 12.75 -17.04
CA LYS A 491 -23.53 13.59 -15.85
C LYS A 491 -22.50 13.37 -14.75
N GLU A 492 -21.96 12.15 -14.62
CA GLU A 492 -20.80 11.89 -13.75
C GLU A 492 -19.54 12.52 -14.36
N ALA A 493 -19.33 12.37 -15.68
CA ALA A 493 -18.28 13.07 -16.42
C ALA A 493 -18.35 14.60 -16.21
N ALA A 494 -19.52 15.21 -16.38
CA ALA A 494 -19.68 16.65 -16.21
C ALA A 494 -19.41 17.17 -14.78
N PHE A 495 -19.57 16.34 -13.74
CA PHE A 495 -19.24 16.73 -12.37
C PHE A 495 -17.72 16.67 -12.09
N ASP A 496 -17.06 15.61 -12.57
CA ASP A 496 -15.61 15.49 -12.47
C ASP A 496 -14.92 16.57 -13.31
N ASP A 497 -15.41 16.85 -14.52
CA ASP A 497 -14.96 17.94 -15.38
C ASP A 497 -15.04 19.30 -14.66
N ALA A 498 -16.13 19.59 -13.95
CA ALA A 498 -16.29 20.87 -13.25
C ALA A 498 -15.35 21.04 -12.04
N VAL A 499 -15.04 19.95 -11.33
CA VAL A 499 -14.07 19.98 -10.23
C VAL A 499 -12.66 20.13 -10.78
N GLU A 500 -12.34 19.38 -11.83
CA GLU A 500 -11.06 19.45 -12.52
C GLU A 500 -10.84 20.84 -13.13
N GLU A 501 -11.82 21.42 -13.81
CA GLU A 501 -11.79 22.77 -14.37
C GLU A 501 -11.48 23.82 -13.29
N ARG A 502 -12.02 23.66 -12.07
CA ARG A 502 -11.71 24.57 -10.97
C ARG A 502 -10.25 24.44 -10.51
N VAL A 503 -9.71 23.22 -10.45
CA VAL A 503 -8.31 22.98 -10.09
C VAL A 503 -7.40 23.56 -11.17
N ILE A 504 -7.68 23.27 -12.44
CA ILE A 504 -6.96 23.79 -13.61
C ILE A 504 -6.89 25.32 -13.56
N ASN A 505 -8.02 25.97 -13.33
CA ASN A 505 -8.09 27.44 -13.28
C ASN A 505 -7.29 28.04 -12.11
N GLU A 506 -7.26 27.39 -10.94
CA GLU A 506 -6.46 27.87 -9.81
C GLU A 506 -4.96 27.62 -10.02
N GLU A 507 -4.58 26.46 -10.56
CA GLU A 507 -3.19 26.16 -10.92
C GLU A 507 -2.67 27.12 -11.98
N TYR A 508 -3.44 27.41 -13.02
CA TYR A 508 -3.08 28.36 -14.06
C TYR A 508 -2.86 29.78 -13.50
N LYS A 509 -3.69 30.22 -12.55
CA LYS A 509 -3.48 31.51 -11.86
C LYS A 509 -2.20 31.53 -11.03
N ILE A 510 -1.83 30.41 -10.42
CA ILE A 510 -0.58 30.29 -9.65
C ILE A 510 0.61 30.30 -10.61
N TRP A 511 0.58 29.47 -11.66
CA TRP A 511 1.59 29.45 -12.72
C TRP A 511 1.82 30.84 -13.29
N LYS A 512 0.74 31.54 -13.67
CA LYS A 512 0.80 32.89 -14.25
C LYS A 512 1.43 33.94 -13.34
N LYS A 513 1.37 33.76 -12.01
CA LYS A 513 2.08 34.63 -11.04
C LYS A 513 3.57 34.32 -10.95
N ASN A 514 3.95 33.08 -11.24
CA ASN A 514 5.32 32.60 -11.14
C ASN A 514 6.09 32.71 -12.47
N THR A 515 5.43 33.05 -13.58
CA THR A 515 6.09 33.12 -14.90
C THR A 515 7.36 33.97 -14.93
N PRO A 516 7.49 35.11 -14.22
CA PRO A 516 8.72 35.93 -14.29
C PRO A 516 9.96 35.28 -13.70
N PHE A 517 9.78 34.22 -12.88
CA PHE A 517 10.87 33.49 -12.26
C PHE A 517 11.22 32.21 -13.01
N LEU A 518 10.34 31.77 -13.91
CA LEU A 518 10.41 30.47 -14.56
C LEU A 518 10.74 30.56 -16.06
N TYR A 519 10.53 31.73 -16.67
CA TYR A 519 10.63 31.91 -18.11
C TYR A 519 11.32 33.22 -18.47
N ASP A 520 12.16 33.16 -19.50
CA ASP A 520 12.71 34.34 -20.18
C ASP A 520 11.76 34.83 -21.31
N LEU A 521 10.89 33.93 -21.79
CA LEU A 521 9.88 34.26 -22.81
C LEU A 521 8.60 33.47 -22.56
N VAL A 522 7.45 34.16 -22.59
CA VAL A 522 6.13 33.54 -22.72
C VAL A 522 5.27 34.38 -23.66
N MET A 523 4.82 33.77 -24.76
CA MET A 523 3.90 34.36 -25.72
C MET A 523 2.67 33.48 -25.85
N THR A 524 1.55 33.94 -25.30
CA THR A 524 0.26 33.24 -25.41
C THR A 524 -0.55 33.80 -26.59
N HIS A 525 -1.01 32.92 -27.46
CA HIS A 525 -1.87 33.28 -28.59
C HIS A 525 -3.06 32.33 -28.69
N ALA A 526 -4.26 32.88 -28.60
CA ALA A 526 -5.49 32.15 -28.87
C ALA A 526 -5.70 32.07 -30.39
N LEU A 527 -5.60 30.87 -30.94
CA LEU A 527 -5.88 30.58 -32.34
C LEU A 527 -7.38 30.65 -32.61
N GLU A 528 -7.74 30.89 -33.87
CA GLU A 528 -9.14 30.83 -34.33
C GLU A 528 -9.73 29.43 -34.11
N TRP A 529 -8.94 28.40 -34.37
CA TRP A 529 -9.28 26.98 -34.20
C TRP A 529 -8.11 26.23 -33.54
N PRO A 530 -8.36 25.16 -32.77
CA PRO A 530 -7.30 24.32 -32.23
C PRO A 530 -6.38 23.78 -33.31
N SER A 531 -5.13 23.56 -32.94
CA SER A 531 -4.15 22.92 -33.81
C SER A 531 -3.73 21.57 -33.22
N LEU A 532 -3.84 20.51 -34.01
CA LEU A 532 -3.34 19.18 -33.62
C LEU A 532 -1.85 18.99 -33.94
N THR A 533 -1.20 19.98 -34.56
CA THR A 533 0.16 19.88 -35.06
C THR A 533 0.90 21.20 -34.88
N ALA A 534 2.17 21.11 -34.49
CA ALA A 534 3.07 22.26 -34.45
C ALA A 534 4.47 21.84 -34.91
N GLN A 535 5.05 22.56 -35.87
CA GLN A 535 6.45 22.35 -36.24
C GLN A 535 7.09 23.67 -36.69
N TRP A 536 8.25 24.01 -36.11
CA TRP A 536 9.06 25.12 -36.60
C TRP A 536 9.61 24.83 -37.99
N LEU A 537 9.48 25.79 -38.91
CA LEU A 537 10.26 25.81 -40.14
C LEU A 537 11.71 26.19 -39.81
N PRO A 538 12.69 25.65 -40.54
CA PRO A 538 14.11 25.84 -40.22
C PRO A 538 14.64 27.23 -40.62
N ASP A 539 13.93 27.98 -41.47
CA ASP A 539 14.38 29.29 -41.90
C ASP A 539 14.07 30.39 -40.87
N VAL A 540 15.01 31.32 -40.73
CA VAL A 540 14.90 32.51 -39.89
C VAL A 540 15.27 33.75 -40.70
N THR A 541 14.47 34.81 -40.58
CA THR A 541 14.78 36.11 -41.19
C THR A 541 15.12 37.11 -40.08
N ARG A 542 16.30 37.74 -40.14
CA ARG A 542 16.73 38.76 -39.16
C ARG A 542 16.78 40.14 -39.84
N PRO A 543 15.76 40.99 -39.69
CA PRO A 543 15.75 42.31 -40.32
C PRO A 543 16.84 43.22 -39.75
N GLU A 544 17.62 43.88 -40.60
CA GLU A 544 18.70 44.77 -40.16
C GLU A 544 18.17 45.91 -39.26
N GLY A 545 18.82 46.11 -38.11
CA GLY A 545 18.47 47.17 -37.15
C GLY A 545 17.20 46.91 -36.34
N LYS A 546 16.67 45.68 -36.35
CA LYS A 546 15.59 45.22 -35.48
C LYS A 546 16.15 44.31 -34.38
N ASP A 547 15.52 44.39 -33.22
CA ASP A 547 15.75 43.63 -31.98
C ASP A 547 14.98 42.29 -31.96
N TYR A 548 14.44 41.86 -33.09
CA TYR A 548 13.72 40.60 -33.24
C TYR A 548 14.12 39.87 -34.53
N SER A 549 13.96 38.56 -34.51
CA SER A 549 14.00 37.66 -35.66
C SER A 549 12.58 37.19 -36.01
N VAL A 550 12.35 36.85 -37.27
CA VAL A 550 11.09 36.29 -37.76
C VAL A 550 11.31 34.81 -38.04
N HIS A 551 10.64 33.98 -37.25
CA HIS A 551 10.57 32.53 -37.39
C HIS A 551 9.21 32.15 -37.97
N ARG A 552 9.08 30.92 -38.50
CA ARG A 552 7.80 30.43 -39.02
C ARG A 552 7.42 29.08 -38.43
N LEU A 553 6.12 28.86 -38.27
CA LEU A 553 5.51 27.63 -37.77
C LEU A 553 4.57 27.04 -38.81
N VAL A 554 4.59 25.72 -38.93
CA VAL A 554 3.55 24.92 -39.59
C VAL A 554 2.53 24.51 -38.55
N LEU A 555 1.27 24.90 -38.78
CA LEU A 555 0.12 24.62 -37.93
C LEU A 555 -1.01 24.02 -38.77
N GLY A 556 -1.97 23.40 -38.10
CA GLY A 556 -3.23 22.92 -38.67
C GLY A 556 -4.45 23.55 -38.01
N THR A 557 -5.63 23.29 -38.56
CA THR A 557 -6.91 23.54 -37.87
C THR A 557 -7.61 22.23 -37.57
N HIS A 558 -8.39 22.22 -36.49
CA HIS A 558 -9.35 21.18 -36.16
C HIS A 558 -10.70 21.83 -35.87
N THR A 559 -11.62 21.73 -36.83
CA THR A 559 -12.93 22.40 -36.79
C THR A 559 -14.07 21.39 -36.87
N SER A 560 -15.21 21.66 -36.24
CA SER A 560 -16.37 20.74 -36.28
C SER A 560 -17.10 20.70 -37.63
N ASP A 561 -17.38 21.87 -38.25
CA ASP A 561 -18.16 21.97 -39.50
C ASP A 561 -17.62 23.05 -40.47
N GLU A 562 -16.49 23.69 -40.15
CA GLU A 562 -15.89 24.74 -40.97
C GLU A 562 -14.82 24.20 -41.93
N GLN A 563 -14.40 25.04 -42.88
CA GLN A 563 -13.31 24.70 -43.78
C GLN A 563 -12.00 24.62 -42.98
N ASN A 564 -11.37 23.45 -42.99
CA ASN A 564 -10.06 23.25 -42.38
C ASN A 564 -8.92 23.78 -43.28
N HIS A 565 -7.80 24.15 -42.66
CA HIS A 565 -6.65 24.75 -43.32
C HIS A 565 -5.32 24.18 -42.83
N LEU A 566 -4.38 24.01 -43.75
CA LEU A 566 -2.95 24.00 -43.44
C LEU A 566 -2.48 25.46 -43.32
N VAL A 567 -1.79 25.77 -42.23
CA VAL A 567 -1.48 27.14 -41.82
C VAL A 567 0.01 27.33 -41.67
N ILE A 568 0.55 28.42 -42.23
CA ILE A 568 1.91 28.89 -41.95
C ILE A 568 1.80 30.23 -41.23
N ALA A 569 2.31 30.27 -40.01
CA ALA A 569 2.34 31.46 -39.17
C ALA A 569 3.77 31.99 -39.06
N SER A 570 3.94 33.30 -38.97
CA SER A 570 5.18 33.93 -38.56
C SER A 570 5.13 34.35 -37.10
N VAL A 571 6.27 34.18 -36.42
CA VAL A 571 6.48 34.52 -35.02
C VAL A 571 7.68 35.44 -34.92
N GLN A 572 7.49 36.61 -34.31
CA GLN A 572 8.59 37.53 -34.00
C GLN A 572 9.16 37.17 -32.63
N LEU A 573 10.38 36.65 -32.62
CA LEU A 573 11.13 36.33 -31.39
C LEU A 573 12.17 37.42 -31.12
N PRO A 574 12.33 37.86 -29.86
CA PRO A 574 13.43 38.75 -29.48
C PRO A 574 14.79 38.13 -29.81
N ASN A 575 15.76 38.94 -30.21
CA ASN A 575 17.16 38.54 -30.31
C ASN A 575 17.83 38.58 -28.92
N ASP A 576 18.95 37.89 -28.73
CA ASP A 576 19.73 37.88 -27.47
C ASP A 576 20.15 39.27 -26.97
N ASP A 577 20.32 40.25 -27.88
CA ASP A 577 20.70 41.63 -27.55
C ASP A 577 19.52 42.55 -27.20
N ALA A 578 18.28 42.04 -27.30
CA ALA A 578 17.10 42.76 -26.87
C ALA A 578 17.13 42.95 -25.34
N GLN A 579 16.73 44.12 -24.85
CA GLN A 579 16.69 44.35 -23.40
C GLN A 579 15.45 43.70 -22.78
N PHE A 580 15.67 42.73 -21.89
CA PHE A 580 14.63 42.16 -21.04
C PHE A 580 14.13 43.23 -20.06
N ASP A 581 12.85 43.59 -20.14
CA ASP A 581 12.22 44.51 -19.19
C ASP A 581 11.26 43.76 -18.27
N ALA A 582 11.83 43.17 -17.21
CA ALA A 582 11.09 42.50 -16.15
C ALA A 582 10.08 43.41 -15.43
N SER A 583 10.13 44.74 -15.64
CA SER A 583 9.30 45.71 -14.92
C SER A 583 7.98 46.04 -15.61
N HIS A 584 7.79 45.63 -16.86
CA HIS A 584 6.56 45.89 -17.60
C HIS A 584 5.56 44.74 -17.49
N TYR A 585 4.67 44.86 -16.49
CA TYR A 585 3.36 44.23 -16.52
C TYR A 585 2.57 44.79 -17.69
N ASP A 586 2.29 43.97 -18.71
CA ASP A 586 1.36 44.35 -19.76
C ASP A 586 -0.04 44.42 -19.15
N SER A 587 -0.53 45.63 -18.86
CA SER A 587 -1.83 45.83 -18.24
C SER A 587 -3.01 45.45 -19.14
N GLU A 588 -2.81 45.33 -20.45
CA GLU A 588 -3.85 44.93 -21.40
C GLU A 588 -3.97 43.39 -21.48
N LYS A 589 -2.86 42.66 -21.37
CA LYS A 589 -2.84 41.17 -21.40
C LYS A 589 -2.74 40.50 -20.02
N GLY A 590 -2.41 41.28 -18.99
CA GLY A 590 -2.21 40.81 -17.62
C GLY A 590 -1.05 39.82 -17.47
N GLU A 591 0.00 39.96 -18.28
CA GLU A 591 1.17 39.07 -18.31
C GLU A 591 2.42 39.79 -17.74
N PHE A 592 3.26 39.05 -17.03
CA PHE A 592 4.57 39.52 -16.54
C PHE A 592 5.67 38.80 -17.32
N GLY A 593 6.66 39.53 -17.86
CA GLY A 593 7.83 38.97 -18.55
C GLY A 593 7.81 39.15 -20.06
N GLY A 594 7.82 40.40 -20.54
CA GLY A 594 8.05 40.72 -21.95
C GLY A 594 9.37 41.47 -22.14
N PHE A 595 10.01 41.29 -23.29
CA PHE A 595 11.07 42.19 -23.73
C PHE A 595 10.51 43.60 -23.94
N GLY A 596 11.25 44.62 -23.52
CA GLY A 596 10.83 46.02 -23.67
C GLY A 596 10.49 46.35 -25.13
N SER A 597 9.43 47.15 -25.34
CA SER A 597 8.90 47.65 -26.62
C SER A 597 8.39 46.63 -27.66
N VAL A 598 8.75 45.35 -27.61
CA VAL A 598 8.34 44.35 -28.62
C VAL A 598 7.50 43.26 -27.96
N SER A 599 6.18 43.44 -27.96
CA SER A 599 5.28 42.31 -27.76
C SER A 599 5.45 41.38 -28.96
N GLY A 600 6.02 40.20 -28.74
CA GLY A 600 6.19 39.20 -29.79
C GLY A 600 4.88 39.02 -30.57
N LYS A 601 4.97 39.19 -31.90
CA LYS A 601 3.81 39.19 -32.80
C LYS A 601 3.71 37.86 -33.51
N ILE A 602 2.50 37.30 -33.52
CA ILE A 602 2.15 36.10 -34.28
C ILE A 602 1.16 36.52 -35.37
N GLU A 603 1.49 36.22 -36.63
CA GLU A 603 0.63 36.50 -37.79
C GLU A 603 0.46 35.26 -38.65
N ILE A 604 -0.74 35.05 -39.19
CA ILE A 604 -0.97 34.00 -40.18
C ILE A 604 -0.58 34.52 -41.57
N GLU A 605 0.44 33.91 -42.18
CA GLU A 605 0.94 34.32 -43.49
C GLU A 605 0.22 33.60 -44.64
N ILE A 606 0.02 32.29 -44.49
CA ILE A 606 -0.53 31.41 -45.53
C ILE A 606 -1.59 30.52 -44.90
N LYS A 607 -2.77 30.46 -45.51
CA LYS A 607 -3.81 29.44 -45.26
C LYS A 607 -4.13 28.72 -46.56
N ILE A 608 -4.01 27.40 -46.56
CA ILE A 608 -4.31 26.52 -47.71
C ILE A 608 -5.50 25.64 -47.30
N ASN A 609 -6.54 25.55 -48.14
CA ASN A 609 -7.68 24.67 -47.89
C ASN A 609 -7.21 23.21 -47.73
N HIS A 610 -7.72 22.54 -46.70
CA HIS A 610 -7.40 21.15 -46.38
C HIS A 610 -8.66 20.29 -46.29
N GLU A 611 -8.55 19.01 -46.65
CA GLU A 611 -9.66 18.05 -46.55
C GLU A 611 -9.73 17.48 -45.13
N GLY A 612 -10.65 17.98 -44.32
CA GLY A 612 -10.75 17.64 -42.90
C GLY A 612 -9.63 18.27 -42.06
N GLU A 613 -9.61 17.98 -40.78
CA GLU A 613 -8.60 18.45 -39.84
C GLU A 613 -7.19 17.95 -40.18
N VAL A 614 -6.18 18.69 -39.75
CA VAL A 614 -4.78 18.37 -40.02
C VAL A 614 -4.21 17.63 -38.81
N ASN A 615 -4.31 16.30 -38.80
CA ASN A 615 -3.86 15.45 -37.68
C ASN A 615 -2.37 15.62 -37.37
N ARG A 616 -1.54 15.74 -38.42
CA ARG A 616 -0.10 16.03 -38.32
C ARG A 616 0.40 16.66 -39.61
N ALA A 617 1.23 17.71 -39.51
CA ALA A 617 1.88 18.35 -40.65
C ALA A 617 3.40 18.38 -40.44
N ARG A 618 4.17 17.92 -41.43
CA ARG A 618 5.64 17.90 -41.34
C ARG A 618 6.31 18.36 -42.63
N TYR A 619 7.29 19.26 -42.51
CA TYR A 619 8.09 19.72 -43.65
C TYR A 619 9.15 18.68 -44.06
N MET A 620 9.48 18.62 -45.35
CA MET A 620 10.56 17.79 -45.86
C MET A 620 11.93 18.44 -45.58
N PRO A 621 12.86 17.80 -44.84
CA PRO A 621 14.12 18.44 -44.43
C PRO A 621 14.96 19.00 -45.57
N GLN A 622 14.98 18.34 -46.73
CA GLN A 622 15.78 18.76 -47.88
C GLN A 622 15.14 19.91 -48.68
N ASN A 623 13.83 20.13 -48.53
CA ASN A 623 13.13 21.27 -49.11
C ASN A 623 11.92 21.63 -48.24
N PRO A 624 12.09 22.57 -47.28
CA PRO A 624 11.05 22.93 -46.32
C PRO A 624 9.78 23.53 -46.94
N CYS A 625 9.78 23.88 -48.23
CA CYS A 625 8.59 24.29 -48.95
C CYS A 625 7.55 23.16 -49.07
N ILE A 626 8.00 21.91 -49.04
CA ILE A 626 7.16 20.72 -49.17
C ILE A 626 6.71 20.26 -47.79
N ILE A 627 5.40 20.21 -47.58
CA ILE A 627 4.76 19.79 -46.33
C ILE A 627 3.85 18.60 -46.62
N ALA A 628 4.04 17.50 -45.90
CA ALA A 628 3.08 16.40 -45.88
C ALA A 628 2.10 16.57 -44.72
N THR A 629 0.85 16.18 -44.93
CA THR A 629 -0.21 16.20 -43.91
C THR A 629 -0.96 14.88 -43.81
N LYS A 630 -1.30 14.52 -42.57
CA LYS A 630 -2.27 13.46 -42.26
C LYS A 630 -3.68 14.05 -42.24
N THR A 631 -4.63 13.30 -42.78
CA THR A 631 -6.05 13.67 -42.87
C THR A 631 -6.89 12.71 -42.02
N PRO A 632 -8.18 13.03 -41.78
CA PRO A 632 -9.14 12.14 -41.11
C PRO A 632 -9.61 11.00 -42.03
N THR A 633 -8.98 10.86 -43.20
CA THR A 633 -9.24 9.81 -44.18
C THR A 633 -7.97 8.98 -44.40
N SER A 634 -8.04 7.99 -45.30
CA SER A 634 -6.88 7.17 -45.67
C SER A 634 -5.77 7.91 -46.41
N ASP A 635 -6.04 9.11 -46.93
CA ASP A 635 -5.10 9.80 -47.80
C ASP A 635 -4.08 10.61 -46.98
N VAL A 636 -2.83 10.59 -47.42
CA VAL A 636 -1.78 11.52 -46.97
C VAL A 636 -1.59 12.56 -48.07
N LEU A 637 -1.62 13.84 -47.73
CA LEU A 637 -1.53 14.92 -48.73
C LEU A 637 -0.14 15.56 -48.69
N VAL A 638 0.32 16.08 -49.83
CA VAL A 638 1.57 16.83 -49.93
C VAL A 638 1.29 18.16 -50.59
N PHE A 639 1.79 19.23 -49.99
CA PHE A 639 1.65 20.61 -50.45
C PHE A 639 3.03 21.23 -50.65
N ASP A 640 3.17 22.00 -51.73
CA ASP A 640 4.24 22.98 -51.86
C ASP A 640 3.63 24.36 -51.59
N TYR A 641 3.77 24.86 -50.36
CA TYR A 641 3.04 26.06 -49.96
C TYR A 641 3.38 27.30 -50.81
N THR A 642 4.52 27.30 -51.52
CA THR A 642 4.92 28.39 -52.42
C THR A 642 4.13 28.42 -53.73
N LYS A 643 3.49 27.30 -54.10
CA LYS A 643 2.62 27.19 -55.28
C LYS A 643 1.16 27.54 -55.00
N HIS A 644 0.81 27.75 -53.74
CA HIS A 644 -0.53 28.12 -53.31
C HIS A 644 -0.62 29.61 -53.00
N PRO A 645 -1.78 30.25 -53.21
CA PRO A 645 -1.99 31.63 -52.78
C PRO A 645 -1.93 31.72 -51.24
N SER A 646 -1.50 32.86 -50.72
CA SER A 646 -1.47 33.10 -49.25
C SER A 646 -2.86 33.14 -48.61
N LYS A 647 -3.88 33.50 -49.40
CA LYS A 647 -5.28 33.46 -48.99
C LYS A 647 -5.97 32.24 -49.59
N PRO A 648 -6.80 31.53 -48.81
CA PRO A 648 -7.45 30.31 -49.26
C PRO A 648 -8.49 30.60 -50.35
N ASP A 649 -8.76 29.60 -51.20
CA ASP A 649 -9.81 29.70 -52.22
C ASP A 649 -11.19 29.72 -51.55
N PRO A 650 -12.06 30.71 -51.82
CA PRO A 650 -13.41 30.79 -51.23
C PRO A 650 -14.33 29.61 -51.54
N SER A 651 -14.00 28.79 -52.55
CA SER A 651 -14.74 27.56 -52.85
C SER A 651 -14.61 26.48 -51.78
N GLY A 652 -13.58 26.56 -50.93
CA GLY A 652 -13.24 25.50 -49.97
C GLY A 652 -12.57 24.27 -50.61
N GLU A 653 -12.32 24.28 -51.92
CA GLU A 653 -11.71 23.14 -52.60
C GLU A 653 -10.25 22.95 -52.14
N CYS A 654 -9.93 21.74 -51.68
CA CYS A 654 -8.57 21.32 -51.35
C CYS A 654 -7.86 20.83 -52.62
N THR A 655 -6.69 21.41 -52.92
CA THR A 655 -5.95 21.10 -54.15
C THR A 655 -4.51 20.66 -53.86
N PRO A 656 -4.31 19.47 -53.26
CA PRO A 656 -2.96 19.01 -52.92
C PRO A 656 -2.09 18.85 -54.17
N ASP A 657 -0.79 19.06 -54.01
CA ASP A 657 0.21 18.85 -55.07
C ASP A 657 0.39 17.35 -55.35
N LEU A 658 0.40 16.53 -54.30
CA LEU A 658 0.31 15.07 -54.38
C LEU A 658 -0.68 14.52 -53.35
N ARG A 659 -1.34 13.42 -53.72
CA ARG A 659 -2.20 12.59 -52.87
C ARG A 659 -1.59 11.20 -52.80
N LEU A 660 -1.14 10.81 -51.63
CA LEU A 660 -0.48 9.54 -51.38
C LEU A 660 -1.49 8.54 -50.84
N ARG A 661 -1.61 7.39 -51.52
CA ARG A 661 -2.56 6.31 -51.19
C ARG A 661 -1.83 5.07 -50.70
N GLY A 662 -2.46 4.35 -49.78
CA GLY A 662 -1.93 3.09 -49.25
C GLY A 662 -2.69 2.62 -48.01
N HIS A 663 -3.05 3.57 -47.13
CA HIS A 663 -3.84 3.28 -45.94
C HIS A 663 -5.33 3.05 -46.25
N GLN A 664 -6.07 2.60 -45.24
CA GLN A 664 -7.52 2.37 -45.25
C GLN A 664 -8.25 3.21 -44.20
N LYS A 665 -7.52 3.81 -43.25
CA LYS A 665 -8.03 4.68 -42.19
C LYS A 665 -7.08 5.87 -41.99
N GLU A 666 -7.48 6.79 -41.13
CA GLU A 666 -6.64 7.91 -40.71
C GLU A 666 -5.43 7.46 -39.86
N GLY A 667 -4.69 8.44 -39.35
CA GLY A 667 -3.68 8.22 -38.32
C GLY A 667 -2.89 9.50 -38.03
N TYR A 668 -1.86 9.37 -37.19
CA TYR A 668 -1.08 10.52 -36.72
C TYR A 668 0.40 10.44 -37.13
N GLY A 669 1.04 9.28 -37.03
CA GLY A 669 2.46 9.09 -37.37
C GLY A 669 2.84 9.57 -38.77
N LEU A 670 3.87 10.42 -38.85
CA LEU A 670 4.33 11.02 -40.10
C LEU A 670 5.81 11.44 -39.98
N SER A 671 6.68 10.89 -40.83
CA SER A 671 8.13 11.18 -40.75
C SER A 671 8.82 11.16 -42.10
N TRP A 672 9.48 12.27 -42.43
CA TRP A 672 10.35 12.40 -43.60
C TRP A 672 11.73 11.82 -43.31
N ASN A 673 12.30 11.10 -44.28
CA ASN A 673 13.67 10.63 -44.18
C ASN A 673 14.63 11.82 -44.38
N PRO A 674 15.49 12.16 -43.41
CA PRO A 674 16.42 13.29 -43.57
C PRO A 674 17.58 12.98 -44.53
N ASN A 675 17.87 11.70 -44.79
CA ASN A 675 18.97 11.26 -45.64
C ASN A 675 18.55 10.96 -47.09
N LEU A 676 17.28 10.61 -47.31
CA LEU A 676 16.71 10.32 -48.63
C LEU A 676 15.58 11.28 -48.97
N SER A 677 15.86 12.21 -49.90
CA SER A 677 14.90 13.22 -50.35
C SER A 677 13.62 12.57 -50.89
N GLY A 678 12.47 13.03 -50.40
CA GLY A 678 11.17 12.57 -50.88
C GLY A 678 10.70 11.23 -50.32
N CYS A 679 11.47 10.58 -49.43
CA CYS A 679 11.00 9.38 -48.73
C CYS A 679 10.21 9.74 -47.47
N LEU A 680 8.96 9.28 -47.41
CA LEU A 680 8.02 9.59 -46.32
C LEU A 680 7.42 8.32 -45.74
N LEU A 681 7.39 8.23 -44.40
CA LEU A 681 6.64 7.22 -43.65
C LEU A 681 5.35 7.80 -43.09
N SER A 682 4.31 6.98 -43.00
CA SER A 682 3.05 7.27 -42.31
C SER A 682 2.57 6.07 -41.51
N ALA A 683 2.03 6.32 -40.32
CA ALA A 683 1.36 5.35 -39.46
C ALA A 683 -0.17 5.51 -39.51
N SER A 684 -0.93 4.45 -39.20
CA SER A 684 -2.39 4.48 -39.31
C SER A 684 -3.09 3.47 -38.38
N ASP A 685 -4.34 3.80 -38.08
CA ASP A 685 -5.35 3.00 -37.39
C ASP A 685 -5.74 1.71 -38.13
N ASP A 686 -5.30 1.56 -39.38
CA ASP A 686 -5.41 0.31 -40.14
C ASP A 686 -4.31 -0.72 -39.81
N HIS A 687 -3.48 -0.43 -38.80
CA HIS A 687 -2.40 -1.27 -38.29
C HIS A 687 -1.18 -1.36 -39.22
N THR A 688 -1.11 -0.50 -40.24
CA THR A 688 -0.03 -0.52 -41.23
C THR A 688 0.84 0.73 -41.20
N ILE A 689 2.04 0.58 -41.74
CA ILE A 689 2.96 1.68 -42.01
C ILE A 689 3.16 1.74 -43.52
N CYS A 690 2.91 2.89 -44.13
CA CYS A 690 3.14 3.09 -45.56
C CYS A 690 4.41 3.93 -45.80
N LEU A 691 5.17 3.54 -46.82
CA LEU A 691 6.34 4.25 -47.33
C LEU A 691 6.07 4.74 -48.75
N TRP A 692 6.29 6.03 -49.00
CA TRP A 692 6.29 6.60 -50.36
C TRP A 692 7.65 7.20 -50.70
N ASP A 693 7.89 7.30 -52.00
CA ASP A 693 9.06 7.94 -52.59
C ASP A 693 8.57 8.94 -53.64
N ILE A 694 8.35 10.19 -53.21
CA ILE A 694 7.78 11.23 -54.06
C ILE A 694 8.80 11.80 -55.05
N SER A 695 10.07 11.42 -54.96
CA SER A 695 11.14 11.87 -55.87
C SER A 695 11.04 11.23 -57.27
N THR A 696 10.37 10.08 -57.34
CA THR A 696 10.27 9.24 -58.56
C THR A 696 9.00 9.45 -59.36
N VAL A 697 8.12 10.37 -58.91
CA VAL A 697 6.78 10.55 -59.47
C VAL A 697 6.84 11.30 -60.81
N PRO A 698 6.16 10.83 -61.88
CA PRO A 698 6.05 11.55 -63.14
C PRO A 698 5.33 12.89 -62.96
N LYS A 699 5.82 13.96 -63.62
CA LYS A 699 5.30 15.34 -63.51
C LYS A 699 3.80 15.52 -63.84
N GLU A 700 3.12 14.51 -64.36
CA GLU A 700 1.71 14.57 -64.78
C GLU A 700 0.74 13.84 -63.81
N GLY A 701 1.23 13.07 -62.84
CA GLY A 701 0.40 12.32 -61.89
C GLY A 701 0.34 12.96 -60.51
N LYS A 702 -0.86 13.35 -60.04
CA LYS A 702 -1.07 13.86 -58.67
C LYS A 702 -1.28 12.76 -57.62
N ILE A 703 -1.39 11.49 -58.01
CA ILE A 703 -1.67 10.37 -57.10
C ILE A 703 -0.47 9.41 -57.08
N VAL A 704 -0.04 9.01 -55.88
CA VAL A 704 1.11 8.12 -55.67
C VAL A 704 0.71 6.99 -54.74
N ASP A 705 0.80 5.74 -55.18
CA ASP A 705 0.55 4.57 -54.34
C ASP A 705 1.78 4.24 -53.49
N ALA A 706 1.56 3.61 -52.33
CA ALA A 706 2.62 3.22 -51.41
C ALA A 706 3.65 2.30 -52.09
N LYS A 707 4.93 2.67 -51.97
CA LYS A 707 6.07 1.87 -52.44
C LYS A 707 6.22 0.59 -51.62
N THR A 708 5.95 0.67 -50.32
CA THR A 708 6.05 -0.46 -49.39
C THR A 708 5.05 -0.28 -48.26
N ILE A 709 4.39 -1.36 -47.87
CA ILE A 709 3.46 -1.40 -46.74
C ILE A 709 4.00 -2.42 -45.73
N PHE A 710 4.26 -1.97 -44.50
CA PHE A 710 4.72 -2.80 -43.40
C PHE A 710 3.53 -3.17 -42.51
N THR A 711 3.45 -4.45 -42.15
CA THR A 711 2.26 -5.06 -41.52
C THR A 711 2.61 -5.91 -40.29
N GLY A 712 3.62 -5.48 -39.53
CA GLY A 712 4.08 -6.21 -38.35
C GLY A 712 3.27 -5.95 -37.08
N HIS A 713 2.73 -4.74 -36.93
CA HIS A 713 1.89 -4.38 -35.79
C HIS A 713 0.52 -5.05 -35.88
N THR A 714 -0.12 -5.23 -34.72
CA THR A 714 -1.42 -5.89 -34.58
C THR A 714 -2.53 -4.99 -34.08
N ALA A 715 -2.22 -3.73 -33.79
CA ALA A 715 -3.15 -2.69 -33.36
C ALA A 715 -2.79 -1.34 -34.02
N VAL A 716 -3.48 -0.26 -33.66
CA VAL A 716 -3.26 1.09 -34.25
C VAL A 716 -1.79 1.47 -34.15
N VAL A 717 -1.20 1.93 -35.26
CA VAL A 717 0.18 2.41 -35.26
C VAL A 717 0.14 3.92 -35.04
N GLU A 718 0.60 4.33 -33.87
CA GLU A 718 0.48 5.71 -33.39
C GLU A 718 1.54 6.62 -34.02
N ASP A 719 2.79 6.17 -34.03
CA ASP A 719 3.89 6.98 -34.54
C ASP A 719 4.98 6.18 -35.26
N VAL A 720 5.65 6.87 -36.17
CA VAL A 720 6.77 6.36 -36.99
C VAL A 720 7.83 7.43 -37.08
N SER A 721 9.10 7.04 -36.94
CA SER A 721 10.22 7.98 -37.02
C SER A 721 11.39 7.35 -37.74
N TRP A 722 11.95 8.06 -38.72
CA TRP A 722 13.21 7.67 -39.34
C TRP A 722 14.37 7.83 -38.36
N HIS A 723 15.32 6.92 -38.46
CA HIS A 723 16.63 7.14 -37.87
C HIS A 723 17.33 8.33 -38.57
N LEU A 724 17.98 9.19 -37.78
CA LEU A 724 18.49 10.47 -38.28
C LEU A 724 19.81 10.33 -39.07
N LEU A 725 20.65 9.34 -38.77
CA LEU A 725 21.88 9.03 -39.52
C LEU A 725 21.76 7.89 -40.54
N HIS A 726 21.11 6.78 -40.18
CA HIS A 726 20.97 5.60 -41.04
C HIS A 726 19.72 5.66 -41.93
N GLU A 727 19.92 5.85 -43.24
CA GLU A 727 18.84 6.03 -44.22
C GLU A 727 17.83 4.88 -44.33
N SER A 728 18.19 3.66 -43.92
CA SER A 728 17.35 2.47 -44.06
C SER A 728 16.59 2.09 -42.79
N LEU A 729 16.94 2.68 -41.64
CA LEU A 729 16.37 2.31 -40.35
C LEU A 729 15.26 3.27 -39.95
N PHE A 730 14.17 2.72 -39.41
CA PHE A 730 13.12 3.51 -38.78
C PHE A 730 12.51 2.73 -37.61
N GLY A 731 11.93 3.47 -36.67
CA GLY A 731 11.17 2.93 -35.56
C GLY A 731 9.67 3.17 -35.75
N SER A 732 8.86 2.30 -35.16
CA SER A 732 7.41 2.48 -35.05
C SER A 732 6.89 2.02 -33.70
N VAL A 733 5.83 2.66 -33.24
CA VAL A 733 5.15 2.37 -31.98
C VAL A 733 3.64 2.31 -32.18
N ALA A 734 2.95 1.57 -31.32
CA ALA A 734 1.55 1.22 -31.50
C ALA A 734 0.84 0.86 -30.20
N ASP A 735 -0.48 0.74 -30.28
CA ASP A 735 -1.39 0.24 -29.23
C ASP A 735 -1.12 -1.20 -28.79
N ASP A 736 -0.39 -1.97 -29.61
CA ASP A 736 0.03 -3.32 -29.24
C ASP A 736 1.19 -3.36 -28.24
N GLN A 737 1.51 -2.18 -27.66
CA GLN A 737 2.51 -1.94 -26.62
C GLN A 737 3.96 -2.14 -27.09
N LYS A 738 4.18 -2.18 -28.42
CA LYS A 738 5.49 -2.52 -28.99
C LYS A 738 6.23 -1.34 -29.57
N LEU A 739 7.54 -1.38 -29.38
CA LEU A 739 8.51 -0.70 -30.23
C LEU A 739 9.03 -1.69 -31.27
N MET A 740 8.90 -1.35 -32.55
CA MET A 740 9.46 -2.11 -33.66
C MET A 740 10.54 -1.31 -34.39
N ILE A 741 11.69 -1.93 -34.64
CA ILE A 741 12.77 -1.36 -35.47
C ILE A 741 12.80 -2.10 -36.81
N TRP A 742 12.70 -1.31 -37.88
CA TRP A 742 12.58 -1.78 -39.24
C TRP A 742 13.82 -1.44 -40.05
N ASP A 743 14.07 -2.24 -41.08
CA ASP A 743 15.11 -2.00 -42.07
C ASP A 743 14.49 -2.11 -43.47
N THR A 744 14.50 -1.02 -44.23
CA THR A 744 13.89 -0.98 -45.57
C THR A 744 14.60 -1.85 -46.60
N ARG A 745 15.79 -2.36 -46.29
CA ARG A 745 16.53 -3.31 -47.14
C ARG A 745 16.03 -4.74 -46.97
N SER A 746 15.26 -5.03 -45.92
CA SER A 746 14.62 -6.32 -45.71
C SER A 746 13.49 -6.53 -46.73
N ASN A 747 13.47 -7.71 -47.36
CA ASN A 747 12.36 -8.10 -48.23
C ASN A 747 11.09 -8.51 -47.47
N ASN A 748 11.17 -8.68 -46.14
CA ASN A 748 10.03 -9.06 -45.32
C ASN A 748 9.44 -7.83 -44.63
N THR A 749 8.27 -7.41 -45.10
CA THR A 749 7.57 -6.22 -44.59
C THR A 749 6.57 -6.54 -43.48
N SER A 750 6.31 -7.81 -43.17
CA SER A 750 5.44 -8.22 -42.06
C SER A 750 6.21 -8.58 -40.79
N LYS A 751 7.54 -8.52 -40.82
CA LYS A 751 8.38 -8.82 -39.66
C LYS A 751 9.49 -7.76 -39.52
N PRO A 752 9.54 -7.01 -38.40
CA PRO A 752 10.62 -6.06 -38.16
C PRO A 752 11.94 -6.76 -37.84
N SER A 753 13.04 -6.00 -37.90
CA SER A 753 14.36 -6.47 -37.47
C SER A 753 14.39 -6.74 -35.96
N HIS A 754 13.75 -5.85 -35.18
CA HIS A 754 13.53 -6.01 -33.75
C HIS A 754 12.09 -5.65 -33.38
N ALA A 755 11.53 -6.37 -32.42
CA ALA A 755 10.26 -6.04 -31.79
C ALA A 755 10.40 -6.27 -30.29
N VAL A 756 9.99 -5.29 -29.49
CA VAL A 756 10.12 -5.31 -28.04
C VAL A 756 8.82 -4.83 -27.42
N ASP A 757 8.39 -5.51 -26.36
CA ASP A 757 7.30 -5.07 -25.49
C ASP A 757 7.84 -3.88 -24.67
N ALA A 758 7.50 -2.66 -25.10
CA ALA A 758 8.18 -1.45 -24.67
C ALA A 758 7.58 -0.87 -23.38
N HIS A 759 6.25 -0.93 -23.27
CA HIS A 759 5.47 -0.33 -22.20
C HIS A 759 4.36 -1.26 -21.72
N THR A 760 3.65 -0.85 -20.67
CA THR A 760 2.54 -1.62 -20.10
C THR A 760 1.16 -1.20 -20.64
N ALA A 761 1.13 -0.16 -21.45
CA ALA A 761 -0.02 0.39 -22.16
C ALA A 761 0.38 0.84 -23.58
N GLU A 762 -0.54 1.47 -24.30
CA GLU A 762 -0.37 2.00 -25.66
C GLU A 762 0.85 2.91 -25.77
N VAL A 763 1.64 2.78 -26.84
CA VAL A 763 2.86 3.58 -27.06
C VAL A 763 2.57 4.59 -28.17
N ASN A 764 2.45 5.86 -27.78
CA ASN A 764 1.87 6.90 -28.62
C ASN A 764 2.91 7.66 -29.47
N CYS A 765 4.17 7.67 -29.04
CA CYS A 765 5.21 8.46 -29.71
C CYS A 765 6.60 7.87 -29.56
N LEU A 766 7.48 8.16 -30.53
CA LEU A 766 8.91 7.86 -30.44
C LEU A 766 9.78 8.97 -31.03
N SER A 767 10.99 9.13 -30.49
CA SER A 767 11.96 10.08 -31.04
C SER A 767 13.39 9.55 -30.92
N PHE A 768 14.11 9.55 -32.05
CA PHE A 768 15.54 9.25 -32.10
C PHE A 768 16.35 10.45 -31.64
N ASN A 769 17.40 10.21 -30.86
CA ASN A 769 18.30 11.27 -30.43
C ASN A 769 19.12 11.78 -31.65
N PRO A 770 19.17 13.09 -31.92
CA PRO A 770 19.90 13.65 -33.06
C PRO A 770 21.42 13.57 -32.95
N TYR A 771 21.96 13.35 -31.76
CA TYR A 771 23.38 13.31 -31.47
C TYR A 771 23.90 11.90 -31.16
N SER A 772 23.07 11.07 -30.53
CA SER A 772 23.43 9.72 -30.10
C SER A 772 22.74 8.66 -30.97
N GLU A 773 23.48 8.07 -31.89
CA GLU A 773 22.94 7.15 -32.92
C GLU A 773 22.22 5.91 -32.38
N PHE A 774 22.51 5.48 -31.15
CA PHE A 774 21.89 4.29 -30.56
C PHE A 774 20.71 4.61 -29.65
N ILE A 775 20.45 5.89 -29.36
CA ILE A 775 19.50 6.28 -28.32
C ILE A 775 18.20 6.74 -28.95
N LEU A 776 17.09 6.21 -28.41
CA LEU A 776 15.76 6.74 -28.68
C LEU A 776 14.90 6.74 -27.41
N ALA A 777 13.84 7.54 -27.43
CA ALA A 777 12.84 7.60 -26.38
C ALA A 777 11.46 7.21 -26.93
N THR A 778 10.62 6.60 -26.09
CA THR A 778 9.21 6.29 -26.39
C THR A 778 8.31 6.80 -25.27
N GLY A 779 7.19 7.45 -25.60
CA GLY A 779 6.18 7.91 -24.63
C GLY A 779 4.89 7.10 -24.74
N SER A 780 4.21 6.87 -23.62
CA SER A 780 3.09 5.92 -23.53
C SER A 780 1.92 6.41 -22.67
N ALA A 781 0.76 5.79 -22.89
CA ALA A 781 -0.40 5.86 -22.02
C ALA A 781 -0.14 5.35 -20.58
N ASP A 782 0.96 4.61 -20.35
CA ASP A 782 1.39 4.21 -19.00
C ASP A 782 2.04 5.36 -18.19
N LYS A 783 2.02 6.59 -18.73
CA LYS A 783 2.47 7.84 -18.11
C LYS A 783 3.98 7.94 -17.97
N THR A 784 4.73 7.06 -18.64
CA THR A 784 6.20 7.05 -18.61
C THR A 784 6.79 7.33 -19.98
N VAL A 785 7.98 7.96 -19.97
CA VAL A 785 8.88 7.93 -21.14
C VAL A 785 9.93 6.86 -20.88
N ALA A 786 10.15 5.96 -21.83
CA ALA A 786 11.20 4.96 -21.76
C ALA A 786 12.39 5.32 -22.64
N LEU A 787 13.60 5.13 -22.12
CA LEU A 787 14.85 5.31 -22.85
C LEU A 787 15.40 3.96 -23.35
N TRP A 788 15.84 3.90 -24.60
CA TRP A 788 16.28 2.66 -25.25
C TRP A 788 17.65 2.78 -25.90
N ASP A 789 18.39 1.68 -25.88
CA ASP A 789 19.61 1.47 -26.65
C ASP A 789 19.35 0.48 -27.78
N LEU A 790 19.51 0.91 -29.04
CA LEU A 790 19.33 0.07 -30.24
C LEU A 790 20.22 -1.19 -30.23
N ARG A 791 21.36 -1.16 -29.53
CA ARG A 791 22.29 -2.30 -29.45
C ARG A 791 21.77 -3.40 -28.52
N ASN A 792 20.91 -3.04 -27.56
CA ASN A 792 20.28 -3.98 -26.64
C ASN A 792 18.86 -3.55 -26.25
N LEU A 793 17.93 -3.66 -27.18
CA LEU A 793 16.52 -3.31 -26.95
C LEU A 793 15.81 -4.23 -25.95
N LYS A 794 16.42 -5.33 -25.49
CA LYS A 794 15.79 -6.24 -24.52
C LYS A 794 15.67 -5.63 -23.12
N LEU A 795 16.48 -4.61 -22.83
CA LEU A 795 16.48 -3.93 -21.54
C LEU A 795 16.20 -2.45 -21.78
N LYS A 796 15.16 -1.94 -21.13
CA LYS A 796 14.91 -0.51 -20.99
C LYS A 796 16.09 0.10 -20.23
N LEU A 797 16.68 1.19 -20.74
CA LEU A 797 17.80 1.87 -20.07
C LEU A 797 17.31 2.62 -18.83
N HIS A 798 16.21 3.36 -18.99
CA HIS A 798 15.64 4.22 -17.96
C HIS A 798 14.13 4.43 -18.17
N SER A 799 13.43 4.84 -17.11
CA SER A 799 12.01 5.21 -17.11
C SER A 799 11.86 6.59 -16.48
N PHE A 800 11.41 7.57 -17.25
CA PHE A 800 11.14 8.92 -16.76
C PHE A 800 9.71 8.99 -16.21
N GLU A 801 9.59 9.29 -14.91
CA GLU A 801 8.32 9.18 -14.17
C GLU A 801 7.97 10.51 -13.50
N SER A 802 7.01 11.24 -14.07
CA SER A 802 6.46 12.46 -13.46
C SER A 802 5.07 12.81 -14.00
N HIS A 803 4.83 12.55 -15.29
CA HIS A 803 3.52 12.74 -15.92
C HIS A 803 2.39 12.06 -15.13
N LYS A 804 1.23 12.72 -15.11
CA LYS A 804 0.05 12.25 -14.35
C LYS A 804 -0.99 11.58 -15.22
N ASP A 805 -0.81 11.65 -16.54
CA ASP A 805 -1.70 11.06 -17.53
C ASP A 805 -0.94 10.66 -18.80
N GLU A 806 -1.66 10.17 -19.81
CA GLU A 806 -1.12 9.65 -21.07
C GLU A 806 -0.22 10.64 -21.80
N ILE A 807 0.94 10.17 -22.27
CA ILE A 807 1.92 10.95 -23.03
C ILE A 807 1.67 10.76 -24.52
N PHE A 808 1.56 11.85 -25.28
CA PHE A 808 1.25 11.83 -26.72
C PHE A 808 2.39 12.29 -27.62
N GLN A 809 3.37 13.04 -27.10
CA GLN A 809 4.50 13.52 -27.87
C GLN A 809 5.79 13.47 -27.05
N VAL A 810 6.89 13.09 -27.70
CA VAL A 810 8.25 13.14 -27.16
C VAL A 810 9.19 13.68 -28.23
N GLN A 811 10.04 14.64 -27.88
CA GLN A 811 11.02 15.22 -28.82
C GLN A 811 12.33 15.52 -28.11
N TRP A 812 13.43 15.08 -28.71
CA TRP A 812 14.77 15.47 -28.30
C TRP A 812 15.04 16.93 -28.63
N SER A 813 15.82 17.59 -27.79
CA SER A 813 16.36 18.91 -28.10
C SER A 813 17.24 18.83 -29.36
N PRO A 814 17.10 19.78 -30.30
CA PRO A 814 17.96 19.89 -31.47
C PRO A 814 19.28 20.63 -31.16
N HIS A 815 19.55 20.93 -29.89
CA HIS A 815 20.76 21.66 -29.44
C HIS A 815 21.58 20.91 -28.40
N ASN A 816 20.95 20.09 -27.55
CA ASN A 816 21.59 19.40 -26.43
C ASN A 816 21.23 17.91 -26.45
N GLU A 817 22.26 17.06 -26.43
CA GLU A 817 22.12 15.61 -26.54
C GLU A 817 21.46 14.95 -25.33
N THR A 818 21.49 15.60 -24.17
CA THR A 818 20.94 15.08 -22.92
C THR A 818 19.49 15.50 -22.67
N ILE A 819 18.99 16.47 -23.45
CA ILE A 819 17.70 17.10 -23.20
C ILE A 819 16.63 16.49 -24.08
N LEU A 820 15.52 16.07 -23.46
CA LEU A 820 14.29 15.72 -24.16
C LEU A 820 13.09 16.38 -23.49
N ALA A 821 12.00 16.52 -24.24
CA ALA A 821 10.72 16.96 -23.70
C ALA A 821 9.62 15.96 -24.01
N SER A 822 8.58 15.93 -23.18
CA SER A 822 7.37 15.14 -23.38
C SER A 822 6.11 15.87 -22.93
N SER A 823 4.99 15.61 -23.59
CA SER A 823 3.70 16.25 -23.28
C SER A 823 2.52 15.29 -23.46
N GLY A 824 1.40 15.59 -22.82
CA GLY A 824 0.24 14.70 -22.86
C GLY A 824 -1.08 15.29 -22.32
N THR A 825 -1.96 14.39 -21.89
CA THR A 825 -3.32 14.68 -21.40
C THR A 825 -3.33 15.42 -20.06
N ASP A 826 -2.26 15.29 -19.27
CA ASP A 826 -2.11 15.97 -17.98
C ASP A 826 -1.87 17.48 -18.08
N ARG A 827 -1.88 18.03 -19.30
CA ARG A 827 -1.74 19.47 -19.61
C ARG A 827 -0.37 20.03 -19.23
N ARG A 828 0.62 19.15 -19.06
CA ARG A 828 1.99 19.51 -18.74
C ARG A 828 2.93 19.10 -19.86
N LEU A 829 3.94 19.93 -20.08
CA LEU A 829 5.10 19.57 -20.88
C LEU A 829 6.30 19.52 -19.95
N ASN A 830 6.85 18.31 -19.78
CA ASN A 830 8.02 18.08 -18.95
C ASN A 830 9.28 18.14 -19.82
N VAL A 831 10.30 18.83 -19.34
CA VAL A 831 11.65 18.81 -19.91
C VAL A 831 12.54 18.02 -18.98
N TRP A 832 13.32 17.10 -19.56
CA TRP A 832 14.15 16.14 -18.86
C TRP A 832 15.61 16.33 -19.24
N ASP A 833 16.50 16.14 -18.27
CA ASP A 833 17.94 16.10 -18.50
C ASP A 833 18.51 14.77 -18.04
N LEU A 834 18.88 13.91 -18.99
CA LEU A 834 19.45 12.60 -18.69
C LEU A 834 20.83 12.66 -18.01
N SER A 835 21.49 13.83 -18.01
CA SER A 835 22.77 14.00 -17.32
C SER A 835 22.63 13.89 -15.79
N LYS A 836 21.43 14.23 -15.28
CA LYS A 836 21.10 14.23 -13.84
C LYS A 836 20.53 12.90 -13.33
N ILE A 837 20.43 11.87 -14.20
CA ILE A 837 19.94 10.55 -13.80
C ILE A 837 20.85 9.96 -12.72
N GLY A 838 20.25 9.64 -11.57
CA GLY A 838 20.94 9.02 -10.44
C GLY A 838 21.70 10.00 -9.54
N GLU A 839 21.53 11.31 -9.72
CA GLU A 839 22.01 12.31 -8.77
C GLU A 839 21.27 12.20 -7.42
N GLU A 840 21.98 12.49 -6.33
CA GLU A 840 21.39 12.50 -4.98
C GLU A 840 20.58 13.78 -4.77
N GLN A 841 19.34 13.65 -4.32
CA GLN A 841 18.45 14.77 -4.00
C GLN A 841 18.14 14.86 -2.51
N SER A 842 17.77 16.05 -2.06
CA SER A 842 17.15 16.19 -0.73
C SER A 842 15.79 15.47 -0.70
N PRO A 843 15.30 15.07 0.48
CA PRO A 843 13.95 14.50 0.60
C PRO A 843 12.86 15.44 0.09
N GLU A 844 13.04 16.75 0.22
CA GLU A 844 12.11 17.76 -0.30
C GLU A 844 12.08 17.77 -1.84
N ASP A 845 13.23 17.79 -2.52
CA ASP A 845 13.28 17.80 -3.99
C ASP A 845 12.75 16.48 -4.58
N ALA A 846 12.97 15.36 -3.90
CA ALA A 846 12.43 14.07 -4.30
C ALA A 846 10.89 13.97 -4.20
N GLU A 847 10.22 14.87 -3.46
CA GLU A 847 8.76 14.98 -3.47
C GLU A 847 8.24 15.64 -4.75
N ASP A 848 9.03 16.54 -5.35
CA ASP A 848 8.67 17.27 -6.58
C ASP A 848 8.89 16.44 -7.85
N GLY A 849 9.89 15.56 -7.86
CA GLY A 849 10.14 14.64 -8.97
C GLY A 849 11.53 13.99 -8.92
N PRO A 850 11.84 13.11 -9.89
CA PRO A 850 13.17 12.53 -10.00
C PRO A 850 14.21 13.58 -10.41
N PRO A 851 15.52 13.37 -10.18
CA PRO A 851 16.56 14.38 -10.43
C PRO A 851 16.70 14.79 -11.90
N GLU A 852 16.35 13.89 -12.81
CA GLU A 852 16.35 14.18 -14.25
C GLU A 852 15.16 15.02 -14.72
N LEU A 853 14.18 15.34 -13.87
CA LEU A 853 13.10 16.27 -14.20
C LEU A 853 13.58 17.71 -14.07
N LEU A 854 13.94 18.32 -15.19
CA LEU A 854 14.51 19.67 -15.23
C LEU A 854 13.45 20.77 -15.10
N PHE A 855 12.32 20.62 -15.80
CA PHE A 855 11.30 21.67 -15.85
C PHE A 855 9.90 21.11 -16.13
N ILE A 856 8.87 21.73 -15.53
CA ILE A 856 7.47 21.46 -15.85
C ILE A 856 6.82 22.74 -16.36
N HIS A 857 6.45 22.73 -17.65
CA HIS A 857 5.65 23.79 -18.23
C HIS A 857 4.17 23.60 -17.88
N GLY A 858 3.62 24.53 -17.09
CA GLY A 858 2.24 24.53 -16.59
C GLY A 858 1.31 25.55 -17.25
N GLY A 859 1.65 26.04 -18.44
CA GLY A 859 0.92 27.12 -19.11
C GLY A 859 -0.36 26.70 -19.83
N HIS A 860 -0.53 25.43 -20.18
CA HIS A 860 -1.72 24.93 -20.85
C HIS A 860 -2.82 24.51 -19.85
N THR A 861 -4.07 24.78 -20.23
CA THR A 861 -5.28 24.44 -19.46
C THR A 861 -6.08 23.28 -20.05
N ALA A 862 -5.70 22.80 -21.23
CA ALA A 862 -6.23 21.60 -21.87
C ALA A 862 -5.09 20.66 -22.33
N LYS A 863 -5.44 19.47 -22.81
CA LYS A 863 -4.50 18.49 -23.34
C LYS A 863 -3.59 19.13 -24.39
N ILE A 864 -2.30 18.85 -24.31
CA ILE A 864 -1.31 19.33 -25.28
C ILE A 864 -1.30 18.36 -26.47
N SER A 865 -1.63 18.87 -27.65
CA SER A 865 -1.77 18.05 -28.87
C SER A 865 -0.44 17.78 -29.54
N ASP A 866 0.43 18.79 -29.63
CA ASP A 866 1.77 18.69 -30.23
C ASP A 866 2.67 19.81 -29.70
N PHE A 867 3.98 19.62 -29.83
CA PHE A 867 4.96 20.66 -29.55
C PHE A 867 6.20 20.50 -30.42
N SER A 868 6.95 21.59 -30.57
CA SER A 868 8.19 21.62 -31.36
C SER A 868 9.23 22.52 -30.70
N TRP A 869 10.42 21.97 -30.52
CA TRP A 869 11.64 22.74 -30.27
C TRP A 869 11.95 23.63 -31.47
N ASN A 870 12.31 24.88 -31.22
CA ASN A 870 12.84 25.76 -32.24
C ASN A 870 14.25 25.26 -32.62
N PRO A 871 14.56 25.03 -33.91
CA PRO A 871 15.88 24.56 -34.32
C PRO A 871 16.96 25.65 -34.33
N ASN A 872 16.56 26.93 -34.29
CA ASN A 872 17.46 28.07 -34.43
C ASN A 872 17.75 28.76 -33.09
N GLU A 873 16.74 28.91 -32.23
CA GLU A 873 16.88 29.54 -30.91
C GLU A 873 16.81 28.46 -29.80
N PRO A 874 17.90 28.24 -29.04
CA PRO A 874 17.93 27.23 -27.98
C PRO A 874 16.85 27.45 -26.91
N TRP A 875 16.35 26.34 -26.37
CA TRP A 875 15.34 26.33 -25.29
C TRP A 875 13.97 26.93 -25.62
N VAL A 876 13.77 27.46 -26.83
CA VAL A 876 12.47 27.96 -27.27
C VAL A 876 11.61 26.80 -27.75
N ILE A 877 10.41 26.67 -27.20
CA ILE A 877 9.41 25.66 -27.55
C ILE A 877 8.13 26.36 -28.02
N CYS A 878 7.50 25.81 -29.06
CA CYS A 878 6.10 26.08 -29.38
C CYS A 878 5.27 24.86 -28.98
N SER A 879 4.20 25.06 -28.21
CA SER A 879 3.24 24.02 -27.82
C SER A 879 1.79 24.47 -28.09
N VAL A 880 0.95 23.54 -28.52
CA VAL A 880 -0.46 23.78 -28.87
C VAL A 880 -1.39 22.84 -28.10
N SER A 881 -2.55 23.33 -27.67
CA SER A 881 -3.55 22.56 -26.93
C SER A 881 -4.95 22.61 -27.55
N GLU A 882 -5.80 21.70 -27.09
CA GLU A 882 -7.17 21.51 -27.62
C GLU A 882 -8.12 22.69 -27.37
N ASP A 883 -7.80 23.58 -26.43
CA ASP A 883 -8.56 24.81 -26.09
C ASP A 883 -8.14 26.04 -26.90
N ASN A 884 -7.63 25.81 -28.13
CA ASN A 884 -7.17 26.84 -29.08
C ASN A 884 -5.91 27.61 -28.64
N ILE A 885 -5.25 27.23 -27.55
CA ILE A 885 -4.08 27.96 -27.06
C ILE A 885 -2.80 27.47 -27.74
N MET A 886 -2.07 28.41 -28.34
CA MET A 886 -0.68 28.25 -28.74
C MET A 886 0.21 29.07 -27.80
N GLN A 887 1.24 28.44 -27.26
CA GLN A 887 2.25 29.12 -26.45
C GLN A 887 3.63 28.95 -27.08
N VAL A 888 4.33 30.07 -27.25
CA VAL A 888 5.77 30.08 -27.55
C VAL A 888 6.50 30.55 -26.31
N TRP A 889 7.36 29.72 -25.76
CA TRP A 889 7.97 29.96 -24.46
C TRP A 889 9.41 29.46 -24.39
N GLN A 890 10.16 30.03 -23.45
CA GLN A 890 11.56 29.69 -23.16
C GLN A 890 11.73 29.69 -21.65
N MET A 891 12.24 28.59 -21.09
CA MET A 891 12.54 28.52 -19.66
C MET A 891 13.69 29.46 -19.29
N ALA A 892 13.73 29.92 -18.05
CA ALA A 892 14.74 30.85 -17.58
C ALA A 892 16.16 30.23 -17.57
N GLU A 893 17.17 31.03 -17.93
CA GLU A 893 18.56 30.58 -18.03
C GLU A 893 19.10 29.90 -16.75
N ASN A 894 18.74 30.43 -15.59
CA ASN A 894 19.19 29.91 -14.29
C ASN A 894 18.65 28.52 -13.94
N ILE A 895 17.74 27.95 -14.75
CA ILE A 895 17.21 26.60 -14.55
C ILE A 895 18.14 25.55 -15.18
N TYR A 896 18.75 25.86 -16.33
CA TYR A 896 19.58 24.93 -17.08
C TYR A 896 21.07 25.26 -17.07
N ASN A 897 21.44 26.47 -16.63
CA ASN A 897 22.83 26.91 -16.53
C ASN A 897 23.26 26.98 -15.05
N ASP A 898 23.94 25.94 -14.57
CA ASP A 898 24.39 25.78 -13.17
C ASP A 898 25.73 26.51 -12.87
N GLU A 899 26.12 27.55 -13.64
CA GLU A 899 27.33 28.33 -13.31
C GLU A 899 27.12 29.14 -12.01
N ASP A 900 27.65 28.61 -10.90
CA ASP A 900 27.82 29.31 -9.62
C ASP A 900 28.42 30.72 -9.86
N PRO A 901 27.70 31.82 -9.54
CA PRO A 901 28.23 33.17 -9.67
C PRO A 901 29.43 33.47 -8.76
N GLU A 902 29.82 32.55 -7.88
CA GLU A 902 30.91 32.72 -6.90
C GLU A 902 32.31 32.35 -7.45
N GLY A 903 32.43 31.85 -8.68
CA GLY A 903 33.72 31.41 -9.25
C GLY A 903 34.55 32.46 -10.01
N ALA A 904 33.96 33.60 -10.40
CA ALA A 904 34.58 34.54 -11.36
C ALA A 904 35.08 35.88 -10.76
N ALA A 905 35.06 36.04 -9.44
CA ALA A 905 35.40 37.33 -8.79
C ALA A 905 36.83 37.43 -8.21
N ASP A 906 37.68 36.39 -8.28
CA ASP A 906 38.97 36.36 -7.57
C ASP A 906 40.24 36.21 -8.44
N THR A 907 40.18 36.56 -9.73
CA THR A 907 41.38 36.54 -10.62
C THR A 907 41.80 37.86 -11.25
N GLU A 908 41.28 39.02 -10.82
CA GLU A 908 41.78 40.33 -11.26
C GLU A 908 42.12 41.31 -10.12
N VAL A 909 42.95 40.88 -9.16
CA VAL A 909 43.81 41.83 -8.41
C VAL A 909 45.16 41.18 -8.09
N GLN A 910 45.96 40.91 -9.11
CA GLN A 910 47.43 40.89 -9.02
C GLN A 910 48.03 40.92 -10.44
N GLY A 911 48.29 42.13 -10.92
CA GLY A 911 48.93 42.44 -12.20
C GLY A 911 49.08 43.93 -12.39
#